data_AF-A0A6F9C7L2-F1
#
_entry.id   AF-A0A6F9C7L2-F1
#
_cell.length_a   1.000
_cell.length_b   1.000
_cell.length_c   1.000
_cell.angle_alpha   90.00
_cell.angle_beta   90.00
_cell.angle_gamma   90.00
#
_symmetry.space_group_name_H-M   'P 1'
#
loop_
_entity.id
_entity.type
_entity.pdbx_description
1 polymer ?
#
loop_
_entity_poly.entity_id
_entity_poly.type
_entity_poly.pdbx_seq_one_letter_code
_entity_poly.pdbx_strand_id
1 'polypeptide(L)'
;RAHSQACQAESERAVQQRLEEVSQKLQKSQDTSNIMQAQLDQAQQEATAFAELKERMATMEAELKERCAELEDLKSQQAVVSAVEEAAKEQTAPLEAAVETPTEKQETVTESVTETPTATEIQIEELKISLITKEGHVATLEEKLQQLKVELELVRSSHTVEEPQVNGVMEEEEQSPVEEQLVKMDNTAEIELLQNSLKEKERIVTSLEEQLQTLSAKMEVKRTDAAERPADTEQLQSSLKERESQVASLEEELKQLREEMEQGKSANAESGSETEAEQPFESLEKDSQMLSLEEELQRLKEEMEQVRNKSNDLREKNWAAMEALTAAEKLNEERLAVAKGAQSVAEEALSSFQTEAQKALQMICPDISLEAEQNNWLELLIQKAQATEIPQSQEVQQENLQTTDSEELLSKLREAEESQKTLQAECEQYRTVLAETEGMLKDLQKSVEEEEHVWKAKIAEAEEQRQAALDQVKVLEQAAEDMKMDNESTDQLKEQVMLLEAQLEKQLESISCSQTYAEEVAQLKAFLTKTQSQLETAQLEAQKQAEELSVVRQQLSESTEHVQSQEASEPTQVQTQLEQTTNKMQTEEEMRQQLAVDFDQAQKCVTDLQTQMDQMKAAGDCSTGELKERLEKEKKLTKDFGQAATKLQQMLKATQEQLAKEQDTVKTLQSQLVGKEEPKQPKEGTSV
;
A
#
# COMPACT_ATOMS: atom_id res chain seq x y z
N ARG A 1 -30.19 -59.19 -35.17
CA ARG A 1 -28.71 -59.33 -35.24
C ARG A 1 -28.04 -58.02 -35.65
N ALA A 2 -28.36 -57.44 -36.82
CA ALA A 2 -27.77 -56.18 -37.27
C ALA A 2 -27.99 -54.99 -36.31
N HIS A 3 -29.20 -54.80 -35.79
CA HIS A 3 -29.47 -53.71 -34.83
C HIS A 3 -28.69 -53.86 -33.51
N SER A 4 -28.52 -55.08 -33.00
CA SER A 4 -27.72 -55.34 -31.79
C SER A 4 -26.23 -55.08 -32.03
N GLN A 5 -25.71 -55.37 -33.23
CA GLN A 5 -24.32 -55.08 -33.59
C GLN A 5 -24.08 -53.57 -33.78
N ALA A 6 -25.05 -52.85 -34.34
CA ALA A 6 -24.98 -51.39 -34.46
C ALA A 6 -25.00 -50.71 -33.09
N CYS A 7 -25.92 -51.11 -32.21
CA CYS A 7 -26.01 -50.58 -30.84
C CYS A 7 -24.74 -50.89 -30.02
N GLN A 8 -24.14 -52.07 -30.20
CA GLN A 8 -22.89 -52.43 -29.55
C GLN A 8 -21.72 -51.57 -30.06
N ALA A 9 -21.59 -51.38 -31.37
CA ALA A 9 -20.55 -50.54 -31.97
C ALA A 9 -20.69 -49.05 -31.59
N GLU A 10 -21.92 -48.56 -31.42
CA GLU A 10 -22.16 -47.20 -30.90
C GLU A 10 -21.74 -47.07 -29.44
N SER A 11 -22.04 -48.06 -28.59
CA SER A 11 -21.60 -48.06 -27.19
C SER A 11 -20.07 -48.13 -27.07
N GLU A 12 -19.41 -48.95 -27.90
CA GLU A 12 -17.96 -49.06 -27.94
C GLU A 12 -17.30 -47.75 -28.39
N ARG A 13 -17.85 -47.07 -29.42
CA ARG A 13 -17.38 -45.75 -29.82
C ARG A 13 -17.56 -44.70 -28.71
N ALA A 14 -18.68 -44.71 -28.00
CA ALA A 14 -18.92 -43.78 -26.90
C ALA A 14 -17.93 -44.00 -25.75
N VAL A 15 -17.59 -45.26 -25.44
CA VAL A 15 -16.56 -45.59 -24.44
C VAL A 15 -15.17 -45.17 -24.92
N GLN A 16 -14.84 -45.39 -26.19
CA GLN A 16 -13.57 -44.97 -26.78
C GLN A 16 -13.39 -43.44 -26.70
N GLN A 17 -14.45 -42.68 -27.02
CA GLN A 17 -14.45 -41.22 -26.90
C GLN A 17 -14.25 -40.75 -25.46
N ARG A 18 -14.96 -41.37 -24.50
CA ARG A 18 -14.77 -41.06 -23.07
C ARG A 18 -13.36 -41.38 -22.58
N LEU A 19 -12.76 -42.47 -23.06
CA LEU A 19 -11.39 -42.84 -22.71
C LEU A 19 -10.39 -41.81 -23.23
N GLU A 20 -10.55 -41.37 -24.49
CA GLU A 20 -9.72 -40.33 -25.10
C GLU A 20 -9.84 -39.00 -24.34
N GLU A 21 -11.06 -38.60 -23.97
CA GLU A 21 -11.30 -37.40 -23.16
C GLU A 21 -10.64 -37.48 -21.77
N VAL A 22 -10.70 -38.64 -21.10
CA VAL A 22 -10.04 -38.86 -19.81
C VAL A 22 -8.53 -38.83 -19.96
N SER A 23 -7.97 -39.46 -21.00
CA SER A 23 -6.54 -39.41 -21.29
C SER A 23 -6.05 -38.00 -21.56
N GLN A 24 -6.80 -37.19 -22.32
CA GLN A 24 -6.45 -35.78 -22.56
C GLN A 24 -6.54 -34.95 -21.28
N LYS A 25 -7.54 -35.17 -20.43
CA LYS A 25 -7.65 -34.50 -19.13
C LYS A 25 -6.50 -34.88 -18.20
N LEU A 26 -6.11 -36.15 -18.18
CA LEU A 26 -4.97 -36.62 -17.39
C LEU A 26 -3.66 -35.99 -17.88
N GLN A 27 -3.45 -35.94 -19.20
CA GLN A 27 -2.26 -35.30 -19.76
C GLN A 27 -2.20 -33.82 -19.40
N LYS A 28 -3.31 -33.08 -19.55
CA LYS A 28 -3.38 -31.68 -19.15
C LYS A 28 -3.11 -31.49 -17.66
N SER A 29 -3.70 -32.34 -16.81
CA SER A 29 -3.46 -32.32 -15.37
C SER A 29 -1.99 -32.59 -15.01
N GLN A 30 -1.34 -33.49 -15.75
CA GLN A 30 0.07 -33.81 -15.56
C GLN A 30 0.96 -32.63 -15.98
N ASP A 31 0.66 -32.01 -17.12
CA ASP A 31 1.39 -30.83 -17.61
C ASP A 31 1.24 -29.66 -16.64
N THR A 32 0.03 -29.42 -16.11
CA THR A 32 -0.17 -28.41 -15.07
C THR A 32 0.59 -28.74 -13.79
N SER A 33 0.63 -30.02 -13.38
CA SER A 33 1.39 -30.43 -12.20
C SER A 33 2.89 -30.19 -12.37
N ASN A 34 3.43 -30.45 -13.56
CA ASN A 34 4.84 -30.22 -13.86
C ASN A 34 5.18 -28.72 -13.87
N ILE A 35 4.28 -27.87 -14.39
CA ILE A 35 4.44 -26.41 -14.36
C ILE A 35 4.42 -25.90 -12.92
N MET A 36 3.46 -26.34 -12.10
CA MET A 36 3.37 -25.97 -10.69
C MET A 36 4.61 -26.42 -9.91
N GLN A 37 5.16 -27.60 -10.21
CA GLN A 37 6.41 -28.07 -9.60
C GLN A 37 7.60 -27.18 -9.99
N ALA A 38 7.71 -26.79 -11.26
CA ALA A 38 8.77 -25.88 -11.71
C ALA A 38 8.67 -24.50 -11.04
N GLN A 39 7.45 -23.97 -10.88
CA GLN A 39 7.21 -22.71 -10.17
C GLN A 39 7.57 -22.82 -8.69
N LEU A 40 7.27 -23.96 -8.05
CA LEU A 40 7.66 -24.21 -6.66
C LEU A 40 9.18 -24.26 -6.49
N ASP A 41 9.88 -24.95 -7.39
CA ASP A 41 11.35 -25.04 -7.37
C ASP A 41 11.99 -23.66 -7.60
N GLN A 42 11.41 -22.85 -8.51
CA GLN A 42 11.84 -21.47 -8.74
C GLN A 42 11.62 -20.59 -7.49
N ALA A 43 10.43 -20.64 -6.88
CA ALA A 43 10.13 -19.87 -5.68
C ALA A 43 11.04 -20.27 -4.50
N GLN A 44 11.41 -21.56 -4.39
CA GLN A 44 12.39 -22.01 -3.41
C GLN A 44 13.78 -21.43 -3.67
N GLN A 45 14.22 -21.39 -4.94
CA GLN A 45 15.50 -20.79 -5.31
C GLN A 45 15.52 -19.28 -4.99
N GLU A 46 14.46 -18.55 -5.32
CA GLU A 46 14.32 -17.13 -5.00
C GLU A 46 14.32 -16.86 -3.50
N ALA A 47 13.64 -17.71 -2.71
CA ALA A 47 13.67 -17.62 -1.25
C ALA A 47 15.08 -17.80 -0.68
N THR A 48 15.88 -18.73 -1.23
CA THR A 48 17.29 -18.89 -0.82
C THR A 48 18.14 -17.68 -1.19
N ALA A 49 17.98 -17.13 -2.39
CA ALA A 49 18.70 -15.93 -2.81
C ALA A 49 18.34 -14.70 -1.95
N PHE A 50 17.07 -14.57 -1.57
CA PHE A 50 16.61 -13.51 -0.67
C PHE A 50 17.21 -13.65 0.74
N ALA A 51 17.32 -14.88 1.25
CA ALA A 51 17.97 -15.14 2.53
C ALA A 51 19.45 -14.72 2.52
N GLU A 52 20.20 -15.06 1.46
CA GLU A 52 21.59 -14.65 1.28
C GLU A 52 21.74 -13.12 1.18
N LEU A 53 20.84 -12.44 0.45
CA LEU A 53 20.83 -10.98 0.37
C LEU A 53 20.55 -10.34 1.72
N LYS A 54 19.63 -10.89 2.51
CA LYS A 54 19.32 -10.41 3.86
C LYS A 54 20.54 -10.55 4.79
N GLU A 55 21.30 -11.63 4.67
CA GLU A 55 22.54 -11.83 5.42
C GLU A 55 23.60 -10.79 5.02
N ARG A 56 23.82 -10.56 3.72
CA ARG A 56 24.76 -9.52 3.23
C ARG A 56 24.36 -8.11 3.65
N MET A 57 23.06 -7.80 3.70
CA MET A 57 22.60 -6.52 4.21
C MET A 57 22.88 -6.38 5.71
N ALA A 58 22.66 -7.43 6.49
CA ALA A 58 22.94 -7.41 7.93
C ALA A 58 24.45 -7.23 8.22
N THR A 59 25.33 -7.85 7.42
CA THR A 59 26.78 -7.65 7.55
C THR A 59 27.17 -6.22 7.20
N MET A 60 26.64 -5.67 6.10
CA MET A 60 26.94 -4.29 5.69
C MET A 60 26.40 -3.26 6.70
N GLU A 61 25.23 -3.51 7.30
CA GLU A 61 24.69 -2.67 8.37
C GLU A 61 25.59 -2.68 9.62
N ALA A 62 26.15 -3.85 9.97
CA ALA A 62 27.09 -3.97 11.08
C ALA A 62 28.39 -3.19 10.80
N GLU A 63 28.96 -3.33 9.59
CA GLU A 63 30.15 -2.58 9.16
C GLU A 63 29.91 -1.06 9.16
N LEU A 64 28.73 -0.60 8.69
CA LEU A 64 28.39 0.82 8.75
C LEU A 64 28.26 1.33 10.20
N LYS A 65 27.68 0.54 11.11
CA LYS A 65 27.61 0.90 12.54
C LYS A 65 28.99 1.01 13.16
N GLU A 66 29.90 0.10 12.82
CA GLU A 66 31.30 0.15 13.26
C GLU A 66 31.99 1.42 12.73
N ARG A 67 31.86 1.72 11.44
CA ARG A 67 32.44 2.93 10.83
C ARG A 67 31.88 4.22 11.40
N CYS A 68 30.58 4.27 11.72
CA CYS A 68 29.99 5.40 12.42
C CYS A 68 30.57 5.58 13.83
N ALA A 69 30.80 4.49 14.56
CA ALA A 69 31.43 4.55 15.87
C ALA A 69 32.89 5.04 15.78
N GLU A 70 33.66 4.58 14.79
CA GLU A 70 35.02 5.07 14.52
C GLU A 70 35.04 6.57 14.20
N LEU A 71 34.07 7.06 13.40
CA LEU A 71 33.96 8.48 13.06
C LEU A 71 33.64 9.35 14.27
N GLU A 72 32.74 8.91 15.15
CA GLU A 72 32.44 9.64 16.39
C GLU A 72 33.64 9.64 17.34
N ASP A 73 34.40 8.54 17.41
CA ASP A 73 35.64 8.51 18.20
C ASP A 73 36.68 9.50 17.65
N LEU A 74 36.93 9.49 16.33
CA LEU A 74 37.84 10.46 15.69
C LEU A 74 37.40 11.91 15.87
N LYS A 75 36.10 12.18 15.79
CA LYS A 75 35.54 13.52 16.02
C LYS A 75 35.74 13.96 17.48
N SER A 76 35.59 13.03 18.43
CA SER A 76 35.87 13.31 19.84
C SER A 76 37.36 13.61 20.07
N GLN A 77 38.26 12.86 19.41
CA GLN A 77 39.69 13.11 19.45
C GLN A 77 40.06 14.48 18.84
N GLN A 78 39.45 14.85 17.71
CA GLN A 78 39.64 16.17 17.09
C GLN A 78 39.21 17.31 18.03
N ALA A 79 38.09 17.16 18.72
CA ALA A 79 37.62 18.15 19.69
C ALA A 79 38.62 18.34 20.85
N VAL A 80 39.19 17.24 21.35
CA VAL A 80 40.24 17.30 22.39
C VAL A 80 41.50 18.00 21.86
N VAL A 81 41.94 17.70 20.65
CA VAL A 81 43.11 18.35 20.03
C VAL A 81 42.87 19.85 19.85
N SER A 82 41.70 20.26 19.37
CA SER A 82 41.36 21.68 19.23
C SER A 82 41.35 22.43 20.57
N ALA A 83 40.88 21.80 21.64
CA ALA A 83 40.89 22.38 22.98
C ALA A 83 42.32 22.51 23.55
N VAL A 84 43.19 21.53 23.27
CA VAL A 84 44.61 21.58 23.65
C VAL A 84 45.34 22.67 22.85
N GLU A 85 45.01 22.84 21.57
CA GLU A 85 45.59 23.90 20.73
C GLU A 85 45.18 25.31 21.19
N GLU A 86 43.90 25.51 21.54
CA GLU A 86 43.44 26.77 22.15
C GLU A 86 44.14 27.04 23.49
N ALA A 87 44.26 26.03 24.36
CA ALA A 87 44.95 26.16 25.64
C ALA A 87 46.45 26.47 25.48
N ALA A 88 47.10 25.91 24.46
CA ALA A 88 48.50 26.20 24.13
C ALA A 88 48.67 27.63 23.61
N LYS A 89 47.76 28.11 22.75
CA LYS A 89 47.73 29.51 22.27
C LYS A 89 47.57 30.50 23.43
N GLU A 90 46.71 30.20 24.40
CA GLU A 90 46.50 31.04 25.59
C GLU A 90 47.72 31.08 26.54
N GLN A 91 48.51 29.99 26.61
CA GLN A 91 49.77 29.95 27.37
C GLN A 91 50.96 30.62 26.66
N THR A 92 50.91 30.83 25.34
CA THR A 92 51.96 31.58 24.60
C THR A 92 51.76 33.09 24.61
N ALA A 93 50.55 33.58 24.87
CA ALA A 93 50.23 35.01 24.93
C ALA A 93 50.96 35.85 26.01
N PRO A 94 51.42 35.31 27.17
CA PRO A 94 52.17 36.10 28.15
C PRO A 94 53.67 36.24 27.84
N LEU A 95 54.23 35.46 26.89
CA LEU A 95 55.68 35.38 26.67
C LEU A 95 56.23 36.40 25.65
N GLU A 96 55.40 36.94 24.75
CA GLU A 96 55.84 38.01 23.83
C GLU A 96 55.85 39.40 24.46
N ALA A 97 55.22 39.60 25.62
CA ALA A 97 55.20 40.90 26.32
C ALA A 97 56.39 41.13 27.27
N ALA A 98 57.32 40.17 27.44
CA ALA A 98 58.34 40.22 28.49
C ALA A 98 59.81 40.17 28.01
N VAL A 99 60.10 40.24 26.70
CA VAL A 99 61.49 40.19 26.19
C VAL A 99 62.05 41.59 25.92
N GLU A 100 62.15 42.42 26.95
CA GLU A 100 63.12 43.52 27.01
C GLU A 100 63.56 43.73 28.47
N THR A 101 64.63 43.06 28.91
CA THR A 101 65.67 43.57 29.83
C THR A 101 66.67 42.45 30.23
N PRO A 102 68.00 42.72 30.33
CA PRO A 102 69.00 41.70 30.66
C PRO A 102 69.68 41.93 32.03
N THR A 103 69.64 40.97 32.96
CA THR A 103 70.69 40.87 34.02
C THR A 103 70.77 39.50 34.72
N GLU A 104 71.97 38.90 34.62
CA GLU A 104 72.80 38.22 35.63
C GLU A 104 72.24 37.33 36.77
N LYS A 105 72.82 36.09 36.80
CA LYS A 105 73.46 35.34 37.92
C LYS A 105 72.76 34.13 38.58
N GLN A 106 73.54 33.03 38.55
CA GLN A 106 73.79 31.96 39.54
C GLN A 106 72.73 30.86 39.77
N GLU A 107 73.04 29.61 39.39
CA GLU A 107 73.63 28.51 40.22
C GLU A 107 72.51 27.73 40.95
N THR A 108 72.11 26.49 40.58
CA THR A 108 72.77 25.23 40.98
C THR A 108 71.92 24.02 40.54
N VAL A 109 72.61 23.00 39.98
CA VAL A 109 72.48 21.53 40.15
C VAL A 109 71.12 20.93 40.56
N THR A 110 70.51 20.07 39.71
CA THR A 110 70.38 18.60 39.90
C THR A 110 69.57 17.94 38.78
N GLU A 111 70.01 16.73 38.43
CA GLU A 111 69.27 15.60 37.82
C GLU A 111 68.92 15.61 36.33
N SER A 112 69.75 14.82 35.63
CA SER A 112 69.39 14.01 34.47
C SER A 112 68.00 13.38 34.59
N VAL A 113 67.09 13.79 33.71
CA VAL A 113 66.03 12.91 33.22
C VAL A 113 66.16 12.93 31.71
N THR A 114 66.64 11.82 31.14
CA THR A 114 66.41 11.48 29.75
C THR A 114 64.89 11.35 29.59
N GLU A 115 64.25 12.41 29.12
CA GLU A 115 62.85 12.36 28.69
C GLU A 115 62.80 11.45 27.45
N THR A 116 62.52 10.18 27.69
CA THR A 116 61.96 9.31 26.66
C THR A 116 60.66 9.97 26.19
N PRO A 117 60.48 10.25 24.89
CA PRO A 117 59.26 10.87 24.41
C PRO A 117 58.09 10.00 24.85
N THR A 118 57.15 10.62 25.54
CA THR A 118 55.96 9.93 26.02
C THR A 118 55.20 9.37 24.81
N ALA A 119 54.53 8.22 24.94
CA ALA A 119 53.81 7.58 23.81
C ALA A 119 52.83 8.55 23.11
N THR A 120 52.34 9.54 23.86
CA THR A 120 51.54 10.67 23.40
C THR A 120 52.31 11.63 22.49
N GLU A 121 53.57 11.96 22.75
CA GLU A 121 54.39 12.81 21.86
C GLU A 121 54.75 12.11 20.56
N ILE A 122 55.01 10.80 20.59
CA ILE A 122 55.27 10.02 19.38
C ILE A 122 54.01 9.97 18.50
N GLN A 123 52.84 9.74 19.09
CA GLN A 123 51.56 9.74 18.36
C GLN A 123 51.20 11.12 17.82
N ILE A 124 51.46 12.19 18.58
CA ILE A 124 51.24 13.56 18.09
C ILE A 124 52.16 13.86 16.91
N GLU A 125 53.43 13.47 16.96
CA GLU A 125 54.36 13.71 15.86
C GLU A 125 54.04 12.86 14.63
N GLU A 126 53.57 11.61 14.82
CA GLU A 126 53.08 10.76 13.73
C GLU A 126 51.80 11.30 13.08
N LEU A 127 50.85 11.79 13.88
CA LEU A 127 49.65 12.47 13.39
C LEU A 127 49.99 13.78 12.68
N LYS A 128 51.01 14.51 13.14
CA LYS A 128 51.48 15.75 12.51
C LYS A 128 52.13 15.47 11.15
N ILE A 129 52.92 14.40 11.03
CA ILE A 129 53.46 13.94 9.74
C ILE A 129 52.32 13.48 8.81
N SER A 130 51.32 12.77 9.34
CA SER A 130 50.12 12.37 8.60
C SER A 130 49.28 13.56 8.13
N LEU A 131 49.17 14.61 8.95
CA LEU A 131 48.46 15.84 8.60
C LEU A 131 49.21 16.60 7.51
N ILE A 132 50.53 16.80 7.64
CA ILE A 132 51.37 17.46 6.63
C ILE A 132 51.31 16.72 5.30
N THR A 133 51.33 15.39 5.32
CA THR A 133 51.20 14.59 4.09
C THR A 133 49.80 14.71 3.48
N LYS A 134 48.73 14.74 4.29
CA LYS A 134 47.38 15.00 3.77
C LYS A 134 47.18 16.41 3.25
N GLU A 135 47.74 17.43 3.90
CA GLU A 135 47.76 18.82 3.43
C GLU A 135 48.49 18.93 2.08
N GLY A 136 49.63 18.24 1.92
CA GLY A 136 50.33 18.13 0.63
C GLY A 136 49.48 17.46 -0.47
N HIS A 137 48.73 16.40 -0.14
CA HIS A 137 47.80 15.78 -1.09
C HIS A 137 46.65 16.73 -1.47
N VAL A 138 46.12 17.51 -0.52
CA VAL A 138 45.09 18.52 -0.80
C VAL A 138 45.63 19.62 -1.70
N ALA A 139 46.84 20.14 -1.44
CA ALA A 139 47.48 21.13 -2.31
C ALA A 139 47.68 20.59 -3.75
N THR A 140 48.07 19.31 -3.87
CA THR A 140 48.22 18.65 -5.17
C THR A 140 46.87 18.47 -5.89
N LEU A 141 45.81 18.17 -5.14
CA LEU A 141 44.45 18.07 -5.69
C LEU A 141 43.90 19.44 -6.11
N GLU A 142 44.19 20.49 -5.34
CA GLU A 142 43.85 21.88 -5.69
C GLU A 142 44.56 22.32 -6.97
N GLU A 143 45.84 22.00 -7.13
CA GLU A 143 46.60 22.28 -8.35
C GLU A 143 46.01 21.54 -9.57
N LYS A 144 45.69 20.25 -9.42
CA LYS A 144 45.01 19.47 -10.48
C LYS A 144 43.63 20.02 -10.83
N LEU A 145 42.88 20.52 -9.85
CA LEU A 145 41.56 21.12 -10.06
C LEU A 145 41.69 22.47 -10.78
N GLN A 146 42.71 23.27 -10.46
CA GLN A 146 43.05 24.48 -11.23
C GLN A 146 43.45 24.14 -12.66
N GLN A 147 44.22 23.07 -12.88
CA GLN A 147 44.67 22.63 -14.20
C GLN A 147 43.50 22.17 -15.09
N LEU A 148 42.60 21.34 -14.54
CA LEU A 148 41.36 20.93 -15.23
C LEU A 148 40.43 22.12 -15.55
N LYS A 149 40.42 23.13 -14.68
CA LYS A 149 39.64 24.36 -14.91
C LYS A 149 40.17 25.16 -16.10
N VAL A 150 41.50 25.26 -16.24
CA VAL A 150 42.16 25.90 -17.38
C VAL A 150 41.93 25.11 -18.67
N GLU A 151 41.99 23.77 -18.63
CA GLU A 151 41.68 22.93 -19.80
C GLU A 151 40.22 23.06 -20.25
N LEU A 152 39.26 23.09 -19.31
CA LEU A 152 37.84 23.31 -19.63
C LEU A 152 37.58 24.70 -20.22
N GLU A 153 38.35 25.71 -19.83
CA GLU A 153 38.27 27.07 -20.39
C GLU A 153 38.92 27.15 -21.78
N LEU A 154 39.97 26.36 -22.04
CA LEU A 154 40.60 26.20 -23.35
C LEU A 154 39.69 25.46 -24.36
N VAL A 155 38.97 24.43 -23.89
CA VAL A 155 37.97 23.72 -24.72
C VAL A 155 36.75 24.60 -24.98
N ARG A 156 36.37 25.45 -24.03
CA ARG A 156 35.27 26.42 -24.20
C ARG A 156 35.61 27.53 -25.20
N SER A 157 36.86 27.98 -25.23
CA SER A 157 37.32 29.01 -26.19
C SER A 157 37.55 28.48 -27.61
N SER A 158 37.61 27.15 -27.81
CA SER A 158 37.77 26.52 -29.13
C SER A 158 36.44 26.14 -29.82
N HIS A 159 35.29 26.53 -29.26
CA HIS A 159 33.95 26.20 -29.81
C HIS A 159 33.13 27.40 -30.35
N THR A 160 33.75 28.54 -30.66
CA THR A 160 33.08 29.62 -31.41
C THR A 160 33.06 29.30 -32.90
N VAL A 161 32.02 28.58 -33.35
CA VAL A 161 31.65 28.46 -34.76
C VAL A 161 30.99 29.76 -35.19
N GLU A 162 31.59 30.44 -36.16
CA GLU A 162 31.01 31.60 -36.85
C GLU A 162 29.73 31.18 -37.60
N GLU A 163 28.61 31.85 -37.30
CA GLU A 163 27.40 31.84 -38.15
C GLU A 163 27.64 32.70 -39.40
N PRO A 164 27.40 32.21 -40.62
CA PRO A 164 27.33 33.08 -41.79
C PRO A 164 25.92 33.65 -41.92
N GLN A 165 25.84 34.99 -41.93
CA GLN A 165 24.64 35.72 -42.29
C GLN A 165 24.28 35.50 -43.77
N VAL A 166 23.06 35.01 -44.02
CA VAL A 166 22.46 34.92 -45.35
C VAL A 166 21.84 36.27 -45.71
N ASN A 167 22.53 37.05 -46.53
CA ASN A 167 21.95 38.15 -47.29
C ASN A 167 21.64 37.64 -48.71
N GLY A 168 20.38 37.77 -49.12
CA GLY A 168 19.86 37.23 -50.37
C GLY A 168 20.32 37.97 -51.62
N VAL A 169 20.34 37.25 -52.74
CA VAL A 169 20.30 37.84 -54.09
C VAL A 169 19.39 36.99 -54.98
N MET A 170 18.57 37.71 -55.75
CA MET A 170 17.59 37.25 -56.72
C MET A 170 18.22 36.57 -57.95
N GLU A 171 17.36 35.81 -58.61
CA GLU A 171 17.36 35.33 -60.00
C GLU A 171 18.21 36.13 -60.99
N GLU A 172 18.93 35.43 -61.88
CA GLU A 172 18.75 35.54 -63.33
C GLU A 172 19.52 34.45 -64.09
N GLU A 173 18.82 33.76 -64.99
CA GLU A 173 19.35 32.90 -66.06
C GLU A 173 20.04 33.76 -67.11
N GLU A 174 21.22 33.35 -67.62
CA GLU A 174 21.56 33.60 -69.02
C GLU A 174 22.54 32.56 -69.59
N GLN A 175 22.43 32.38 -70.91
CA GLN A 175 22.82 31.24 -71.72
C GLN A 175 24.27 31.35 -72.27
N SER A 176 25.05 30.24 -72.24
CA SER A 176 25.90 29.68 -73.34
C SER A 176 27.02 30.54 -74.03
N PRO A 177 28.01 29.96 -74.75
CA PRO A 177 28.99 28.93 -74.41
C PRO A 177 30.47 29.31 -74.78
N VAL A 178 31.40 28.42 -74.44
CA VAL A 178 32.78 28.24 -74.99
C VAL A 178 33.90 29.13 -74.43
N GLU A 179 34.68 28.56 -73.49
CA GLU A 179 36.13 28.40 -73.67
C GLU A 179 36.65 27.29 -72.73
N GLU A 180 36.52 26.04 -73.20
CA GLU A 180 36.87 24.83 -72.48
C GLU A 180 38.31 24.41 -72.82
N GLN A 181 39.31 24.90 -72.09
CA GLN A 181 40.61 24.20 -72.05
C GLN A 181 41.55 24.44 -70.87
N LEU A 182 41.19 25.21 -69.83
CA LEU A 182 42.07 25.46 -68.68
C LEU A 182 41.51 25.09 -67.29
N VAL A 183 40.23 24.68 -67.16
CA VAL A 183 39.59 24.44 -65.85
C VAL A 183 39.44 22.95 -65.48
N LYS A 184 39.79 22.02 -66.36
CA LYS A 184 39.55 20.57 -66.11
C LYS A 184 40.47 19.93 -65.07
N MET A 185 41.62 20.53 -64.72
CA MET A 185 42.53 19.89 -63.75
C MET A 185 42.19 20.17 -62.29
N ASP A 186 41.66 21.34 -61.94
CA ASP A 186 41.43 21.68 -60.52
C ASP A 186 40.11 21.10 -59.97
N ASN A 187 39.05 21.01 -60.77
CA ASN A 187 37.77 20.49 -60.27
C ASN A 187 37.73 18.96 -60.17
N THR A 188 38.61 18.22 -60.86
CA THR A 188 38.56 16.75 -60.85
C THR A 188 38.97 16.17 -59.50
N ALA A 189 40.01 16.75 -58.86
CA ALA A 189 40.45 16.33 -57.53
C ALA A 189 39.44 16.71 -56.43
N GLU A 190 38.81 17.89 -56.56
CA GLU A 190 37.82 18.36 -55.60
C GLU A 190 36.50 17.56 -55.69
N ILE A 191 36.09 17.18 -56.90
CA ILE A 191 34.96 16.26 -57.13
C ILE A 191 35.27 14.86 -56.55
N GLU A 192 36.50 14.37 -56.70
CA GLU A 192 36.90 13.07 -56.16
C GLU A 192 36.94 13.07 -54.63
N LEU A 193 37.38 14.17 -54.02
CA LEU A 193 37.37 14.36 -52.56
C LEU A 193 35.94 14.47 -52.00
N LEU A 194 35.06 15.20 -52.68
CA LEU A 194 33.64 15.28 -52.33
C LEU A 194 32.93 13.94 -52.52
N GLN A 195 33.26 13.16 -53.55
CA GLN A 195 32.71 11.81 -53.74
C GLN A 195 33.16 10.84 -52.64
N ASN A 196 34.42 10.93 -52.20
CA ASN A 196 34.91 10.12 -51.09
C ASN A 196 34.26 10.53 -49.77
N SER A 197 34.11 11.83 -49.52
CA SER A 197 33.39 12.35 -48.34
C SER A 197 31.91 11.93 -48.34
N LEU A 198 31.26 11.95 -49.50
CA LEU A 198 29.86 11.51 -49.64
C LEU A 198 29.72 10.01 -49.34
N LYS A 199 30.61 9.16 -49.90
CA LYS A 199 30.62 7.72 -49.63
C LYS A 199 30.88 7.39 -48.16
N GLU A 200 31.71 8.19 -47.49
CA GLU A 200 31.97 8.03 -46.07
C GLU A 200 30.75 8.43 -45.23
N LYS A 201 30.07 9.52 -45.58
CA LYS A 201 28.78 9.89 -44.97
C LYS A 201 27.71 8.83 -45.22
N GLU A 202 27.61 8.27 -46.42
CA GLU A 202 26.68 7.17 -46.73
C GLU A 202 26.97 5.92 -45.87
N ARG A 203 28.24 5.57 -45.66
CA ARG A 203 28.63 4.46 -44.76
C ARG A 203 28.24 4.72 -43.31
N ILE A 204 28.45 5.95 -42.83
CA ILE A 204 28.06 6.34 -41.46
C ILE A 204 26.54 6.26 -41.29
N VAL A 205 25.77 6.73 -42.28
CA VAL A 205 24.30 6.64 -42.26
C VAL A 205 23.85 5.19 -42.21
N THR A 206 24.42 4.30 -43.03
CA THR A 206 24.07 2.87 -42.98
C THR A 206 24.42 2.21 -41.64
N SER A 207 25.52 2.62 -41.00
CA SER A 207 25.91 2.13 -39.67
C SER A 207 24.96 2.62 -38.57
N LEU A 208 24.55 3.89 -38.64
CA LEU A 208 23.56 4.45 -37.71
C LEU A 208 22.18 3.81 -37.88
N GLU A 209 21.78 3.49 -39.12
CA GLU A 209 20.53 2.77 -39.41
C GLU A 209 20.56 1.34 -38.82
N GLU A 210 21.66 0.61 -38.94
CA GLU A 210 21.83 -0.71 -38.30
C GLU A 210 21.82 -0.62 -36.77
N GLN A 211 22.45 0.41 -36.19
CA GLN A 211 22.42 0.64 -34.74
C GLN A 211 21.00 0.95 -34.24
N LEU A 212 20.23 1.76 -35.00
CA LEU A 212 18.83 2.07 -34.68
C LEU A 212 17.94 0.82 -34.79
N GLN A 213 18.11 -0.01 -35.81
CA GLN A 213 17.39 -1.29 -35.90
C GLN A 213 17.74 -2.23 -34.74
N THR A 214 19.01 -2.30 -34.35
CA THR A 214 19.45 -3.14 -33.23
C THR A 214 18.90 -2.64 -31.89
N LEU A 215 18.87 -1.32 -31.67
CA LEU A 215 18.25 -0.72 -30.49
C LEU A 215 16.74 -0.93 -30.47
N SER A 216 16.06 -0.78 -31.62
CA SER A 216 14.62 -1.06 -31.75
C SER A 216 14.29 -2.51 -31.38
N ALA A 217 15.05 -3.48 -31.90
CA ALA A 217 14.85 -4.90 -31.58
C ALA A 217 15.13 -5.19 -30.10
N LYS A 218 16.16 -4.56 -29.50
CA LYS A 218 16.44 -4.66 -28.07
C LYS A 218 15.34 -4.05 -27.20
N MET A 219 14.69 -2.96 -27.64
CA MET A 219 13.55 -2.38 -26.94
C MET A 219 12.30 -3.26 -27.04
N GLU A 220 12.09 -3.97 -28.15
CA GLU A 220 10.99 -4.94 -28.29
C GLU A 220 11.15 -6.16 -27.37
N VAL A 221 12.36 -6.73 -27.28
CA VAL A 221 12.64 -7.87 -26.37
C VAL A 221 12.51 -7.45 -24.90
N LYS A 222 12.97 -6.24 -24.53
CA LYS A 222 12.77 -5.73 -23.17
C LYS A 222 11.30 -5.43 -22.85
N ARG A 223 10.49 -5.08 -23.86
CA ARG A 223 9.03 -4.92 -23.70
C ARG A 223 8.33 -6.24 -23.39
N THR A 224 8.83 -7.37 -23.91
CA THR A 224 8.26 -8.68 -23.58
C THR A 224 8.66 -9.17 -22.18
N ASP A 225 9.89 -8.86 -21.73
CA ASP A 225 10.33 -9.19 -20.35
C ASP A 225 9.66 -8.31 -19.28
N ALA A 226 9.28 -7.08 -19.64
CA ALA A 226 8.53 -6.16 -18.77
C ALA A 226 7.05 -6.55 -18.60
N ALA A 227 6.53 -7.46 -19.43
CA ALA A 227 5.16 -7.95 -19.34
C ALA A 227 4.95 -9.03 -18.27
N GLU A 228 6.03 -9.63 -17.73
CA GLU A 228 5.94 -10.63 -16.64
C GLU A 228 5.91 -9.99 -15.24
N ARG A 229 6.53 -8.81 -15.04
CA ARG A 229 6.50 -8.07 -13.75
C ARG A 229 5.15 -7.48 -13.31
N PRO A 230 4.22 -7.02 -14.19
CA PRO A 230 2.91 -6.57 -13.74
C PRO A 230 2.08 -7.69 -13.12
N ALA A 231 2.34 -8.96 -13.49
CA ALA A 231 1.73 -10.11 -12.87
C ALA A 231 2.08 -10.20 -11.37
N ASP A 232 3.32 -9.87 -10.97
CA ASP A 232 3.76 -9.96 -9.57
C ASP A 232 3.15 -8.85 -8.69
N THR A 233 3.02 -7.64 -9.22
CA THR A 233 2.37 -6.51 -8.51
C THR A 233 0.85 -6.67 -8.42
N GLU A 234 0.20 -7.14 -9.48
CA GLU A 234 -1.23 -7.48 -9.45
C GLU A 234 -1.48 -8.68 -8.53
N GLN A 235 -0.56 -9.65 -8.48
CA GLN A 235 -0.62 -10.79 -7.56
C GLN A 235 -0.47 -10.35 -6.10
N LEU A 236 0.44 -9.41 -5.80
CA LEU A 236 0.58 -8.83 -4.45
C LEU A 236 -0.63 -8.00 -4.03
N GLN A 237 -1.20 -7.21 -4.93
CA GLN A 237 -2.37 -6.38 -4.63
C GLN A 237 -3.65 -7.23 -4.49
N SER A 238 -3.78 -8.27 -5.32
CA SER A 238 -4.83 -9.30 -5.19
C SER A 238 -4.68 -10.07 -3.88
N SER A 239 -3.44 -10.42 -3.50
CA SER A 239 -3.15 -11.10 -2.24
C SER A 239 -3.43 -10.20 -1.02
N LEU A 240 -3.14 -8.89 -1.11
CA LEU A 240 -3.47 -7.93 -0.04
C LEU A 240 -5.00 -7.82 0.16
N LYS A 241 -5.74 -7.69 -0.94
CA LYS A 241 -7.21 -7.58 -0.92
C LYS A 241 -7.89 -8.87 -0.46
N GLU A 242 -7.33 -10.01 -0.87
CA GLU A 242 -7.75 -11.33 -0.39
C GLU A 242 -7.50 -11.45 1.12
N ARG A 243 -6.34 -11.02 1.62
CA ARG A 243 -6.03 -10.99 3.06
C ARG A 243 -6.94 -10.04 3.84
N GLU A 244 -7.25 -8.86 3.32
CA GLU A 244 -8.23 -7.95 3.94
C GLU A 244 -9.63 -8.58 4.04
N SER A 245 -10.06 -9.28 2.99
CA SER A 245 -11.34 -9.99 2.98
C SER A 245 -11.35 -11.18 3.95
N GLN A 246 -10.23 -11.91 4.06
CA GLN A 246 -10.06 -13.00 5.02
C GLN A 246 -10.11 -12.46 6.46
N VAL A 247 -9.47 -11.32 6.75
CA VAL A 247 -9.55 -10.65 8.06
C VAL A 247 -10.99 -10.29 8.41
N ALA A 248 -11.74 -9.70 7.48
CA ALA A 248 -13.14 -9.36 7.71
C ALA A 248 -14.01 -10.61 7.96
N SER A 249 -13.79 -11.69 7.19
CA SER A 249 -14.50 -12.96 7.36
C SER A 249 -14.21 -13.60 8.71
N LEU A 250 -12.94 -13.64 9.11
CA LEU A 250 -12.53 -14.22 10.41
C LEU A 250 -13.01 -13.38 11.60
N GLU A 251 -13.05 -12.05 11.47
CA GLU A 251 -13.65 -11.16 12.48
C GLU A 251 -15.16 -11.42 12.64
N GLU A 252 -15.86 -11.71 11.54
CA GLU A 252 -17.28 -12.03 11.56
C GLU A 252 -17.55 -13.44 12.11
N GLU A 253 -16.77 -14.44 11.74
CA GLU A 253 -16.83 -15.79 12.32
C GLU A 253 -16.56 -15.78 13.83
N LEU A 254 -15.56 -15.04 14.29
CA LEU A 254 -15.28 -14.88 15.73
C LEU A 254 -16.43 -14.23 16.48
N LYS A 255 -17.09 -13.25 15.85
CA LYS A 255 -18.26 -12.59 16.43
C LYS A 255 -19.43 -13.56 16.55
N GLN A 256 -19.65 -14.39 15.53
CA GLN A 256 -20.70 -15.40 15.49
C GLN A 256 -20.47 -16.52 16.52
N LEU A 257 -19.25 -17.03 16.60
CA LEU A 257 -18.83 -18.02 17.62
C LEU A 257 -18.94 -17.48 19.05
N ARG A 258 -18.63 -16.19 19.27
CA ARG A 258 -18.85 -15.53 20.57
C ARG A 258 -20.33 -15.47 20.92
N GLU A 259 -21.18 -15.08 19.99
CA GLU A 259 -22.64 -15.04 20.19
C GLU A 259 -23.21 -16.44 20.45
N GLU A 260 -22.76 -17.48 19.74
CA GLU A 260 -23.16 -18.87 20.00
C GLU A 260 -22.75 -19.35 21.39
N MET A 261 -21.53 -19.03 21.83
CA MET A 261 -21.02 -19.39 23.15
C MET A 261 -21.78 -18.66 24.28
N GLU A 262 -22.16 -17.40 24.05
CA GLU A 262 -22.92 -16.60 25.01
C GLU A 262 -24.39 -17.04 25.09
N GLN A 263 -24.99 -17.42 23.95
CA GLN A 263 -26.31 -18.04 23.90
C GLN A 263 -26.32 -19.43 24.56
N GLY A 264 -25.32 -20.28 24.29
CA GLY A 264 -25.17 -21.60 24.92
C GLY A 264 -24.96 -21.54 26.43
N LYS A 265 -24.20 -20.56 26.94
CA LYS A 265 -24.05 -20.31 28.38
C LYS A 265 -25.35 -19.84 29.02
N SER A 266 -26.16 -19.03 28.33
CA SER A 266 -27.46 -18.57 28.85
C SER A 266 -28.52 -19.67 28.88
N ALA A 267 -28.57 -20.54 27.87
CA ALA A 267 -29.51 -21.66 27.77
C ALA A 267 -29.21 -22.79 28.79
N ASN A 268 -27.93 -23.01 29.13
CA ASN A 268 -27.52 -24.02 30.11
C ASN A 268 -27.71 -23.58 31.57
N ALA A 269 -27.86 -22.27 31.82
CA ALA A 269 -28.13 -21.73 33.16
C ALA A 269 -29.61 -21.89 33.60
N GLU A 270 -30.53 -22.10 32.66
CA GLU A 270 -31.98 -22.19 32.94
C GLU A 270 -32.54 -23.63 32.92
N SER A 271 -31.78 -24.65 32.53
CA SER A 271 -32.28 -26.03 32.48
C SER A 271 -31.28 -27.02 33.11
N GLY A 272 -31.44 -27.27 34.41
CA GLY A 272 -30.68 -28.29 35.13
C GLY A 272 -31.09 -29.71 34.76
N SER A 273 -30.55 -30.24 33.65
CA SER A 273 -30.63 -31.66 33.33
C SER A 273 -29.26 -32.27 33.03
N GLU A 274 -28.94 -33.31 33.78
CA GLU A 274 -27.74 -34.14 33.76
C GLU A 274 -27.48 -34.79 32.39
N THR A 275 -26.72 -34.12 31.52
CA THR A 275 -26.05 -34.75 30.36
C THR A 275 -24.65 -34.13 30.23
N GLU A 276 -23.81 -34.37 31.23
CA GLU A 276 -22.53 -33.64 31.45
C GLU A 276 -21.29 -34.23 30.75
N ALA A 277 -21.37 -35.35 30.02
CA ALA A 277 -20.15 -36.04 29.56
C ALA A 277 -19.63 -35.65 28.17
N GLU A 278 -20.47 -35.18 27.24
CA GLU A 278 -20.05 -34.89 25.85
C GLU A 278 -19.90 -33.38 25.54
N GLN A 279 -20.60 -32.50 26.26
CA GLN A 279 -20.57 -31.05 26.02
C GLN A 279 -19.29 -30.28 26.44
N PRO A 280 -18.49 -30.71 27.45
CA PRO A 280 -17.28 -29.97 27.83
C PRO A 280 -16.21 -29.99 26.72
N PHE A 281 -16.16 -31.05 25.92
CA PHE A 281 -15.16 -31.22 24.87
C PHE A 281 -15.47 -30.34 23.64
N GLU A 282 -16.73 -30.27 23.20
CA GLU A 282 -17.15 -29.36 22.12
C GLU A 282 -16.93 -27.88 22.49
N SER A 283 -17.18 -27.50 23.75
CA SER A 283 -16.88 -26.14 24.23
C SER A 283 -15.38 -25.85 24.23
N LEU A 284 -14.54 -26.80 24.65
CA LEU A 284 -13.08 -26.63 24.67
C LEU A 284 -12.47 -26.55 23.27
N GLU A 285 -13.02 -27.32 22.33
CA GLU A 285 -12.59 -27.31 20.93
C GLU A 285 -12.96 -25.98 20.25
N LYS A 286 -14.15 -25.46 20.53
CA LYS A 286 -14.56 -24.10 20.10
C LYS A 286 -13.69 -23.01 20.75
N ASP A 287 -13.34 -23.13 22.03
CA ASP A 287 -12.42 -22.19 22.71
C ASP A 287 -10.99 -22.26 22.12
N SER A 288 -10.50 -23.45 21.76
CA SER A 288 -9.20 -23.62 21.10
C SER A 288 -9.19 -23.05 19.67
N GLN A 289 -10.28 -23.19 18.94
CA GLN A 289 -10.44 -22.58 17.61
C GLN A 289 -10.53 -21.06 17.71
N MET A 290 -11.24 -20.54 18.70
CA MET A 290 -11.31 -19.10 18.97
C MET A 290 -9.93 -18.51 19.25
N LEU A 291 -9.13 -19.16 20.12
CA LEU A 291 -7.78 -18.71 20.42
C LEU A 291 -6.86 -18.74 19.19
N SER A 292 -6.94 -19.79 18.36
CA SER A 292 -6.15 -19.88 17.13
C SER A 292 -6.51 -18.78 16.13
N LEU A 293 -7.80 -18.50 15.94
CA LEU A 293 -8.27 -17.43 15.05
C LEU A 293 -7.94 -16.04 15.60
N GLU A 294 -7.99 -15.85 16.92
CA GLU A 294 -7.63 -14.60 17.59
C GLU A 294 -6.12 -14.34 17.50
N GLU A 295 -5.29 -15.38 17.58
CA GLU A 295 -3.85 -15.32 17.31
C GLU A 295 -3.54 -14.99 15.84
N GLU A 296 -4.25 -15.57 14.88
CA GLU A 296 -4.07 -15.27 13.45
C GLU A 296 -4.48 -13.84 13.10
N LEU A 297 -5.58 -13.33 13.65
CA LEU A 297 -5.99 -11.93 13.50
C LEU A 297 -4.97 -10.98 14.11
N GLN A 298 -4.43 -11.32 15.28
CA GLN A 298 -3.39 -10.53 15.92
C GLN A 298 -2.13 -10.46 15.05
N ARG A 299 -1.72 -11.60 14.48
CA ARG A 299 -0.58 -11.68 13.57
C ARG A 299 -0.78 -10.85 12.29
N LEU A 300 -1.97 -10.93 11.69
CA LEU A 300 -2.32 -10.15 10.50
C LEU A 300 -2.37 -8.64 10.79
N LYS A 301 -2.87 -8.24 11.96
CA LYS A 301 -2.85 -6.83 12.40
C LYS A 301 -1.43 -6.32 12.57
N GLU A 302 -0.56 -7.10 13.19
CA GLU A 302 0.86 -6.77 13.35
C GLU A 302 1.57 -6.63 11.99
N GLU A 303 1.29 -7.52 11.03
CA GLU A 303 1.81 -7.41 9.66
C GLU A 303 1.32 -6.13 8.95
N MET A 304 0.03 -5.79 9.07
CA MET A 304 -0.54 -4.57 8.50
C MET A 304 0.10 -3.30 9.09
N GLU A 305 0.26 -3.26 10.42
CA GLU A 305 0.94 -2.16 11.11
C GLU A 305 2.39 -2.04 10.64
N GLN A 306 3.06 -3.17 10.42
CA GLN A 306 4.44 -3.19 9.92
C GLN A 306 4.55 -2.62 8.50
N VAL A 307 3.60 -2.92 7.61
CA VAL A 307 3.53 -2.35 6.25
C VAL A 307 3.25 -0.85 6.32
N ARG A 308 2.34 -0.41 7.20
CA ARG A 308 2.04 1.01 7.42
C ARG A 308 3.27 1.78 7.88
N ASN A 309 4.04 1.23 8.82
CA ASN A 309 5.27 1.84 9.30
C ASN A 309 6.33 1.93 8.19
N LYS A 310 6.55 0.85 7.42
CA LYS A 310 7.45 0.87 6.26
C LYS A 310 7.04 1.92 5.22
N SER A 311 5.74 2.11 4.99
CA SER A 311 5.20 3.13 4.08
C SER A 311 5.45 4.55 4.59
N ASN A 312 5.28 4.79 5.89
CA ASN A 312 5.61 6.07 6.51
C ASN A 312 7.12 6.37 6.45
N ASP A 313 7.97 5.38 6.76
CA ASP A 313 9.43 5.51 6.67
C ASP A 313 9.88 5.84 5.24
N LEU A 314 9.24 5.22 4.23
CA LEU A 314 9.52 5.53 2.82
C LEU A 314 9.10 6.95 2.47
N ARG A 315 7.96 7.43 2.97
CA ARG A 315 7.52 8.82 2.77
C ARG A 315 8.49 9.82 3.40
N GLU A 316 8.96 9.55 4.61
CA GLU A 316 9.93 10.41 5.30
C GLU A 316 11.28 10.44 4.58
N LYS A 317 11.79 9.26 4.16
CA LYS A 317 13.00 9.16 3.35
C LYS A 317 12.87 9.88 2.01
N ASN A 318 11.71 9.78 1.35
CA ASN A 318 11.45 10.47 0.09
C ASN A 318 11.38 11.99 0.29
N TRP A 319 10.74 12.44 1.37
CA TRP A 319 10.70 13.86 1.73
C TRP A 319 12.11 14.40 2.02
N ALA A 320 12.92 13.67 2.80
CA ALA A 320 14.31 14.04 3.07
C ALA A 320 15.17 14.07 1.79
N ALA A 321 14.96 13.12 0.86
CA ALA A 321 15.63 13.12 -0.43
C ALA A 321 15.23 14.33 -1.29
N MET A 322 13.95 14.71 -1.29
CA MET A 322 13.46 15.89 -1.99
C MET A 322 14.04 17.19 -1.39
N GLU A 323 14.14 17.27 -0.06
CA GLU A 323 14.76 18.40 0.64
C GLU A 323 16.27 18.50 0.32
N ALA A 324 16.98 17.37 0.33
CA ALA A 324 18.39 17.31 -0.05
C ALA A 324 18.62 17.73 -1.51
N LEU A 325 17.74 17.31 -2.43
CA LEU A 325 17.78 17.70 -3.84
C LEU A 325 17.56 19.20 -4.01
N THR A 326 16.56 19.76 -3.32
CA THR A 326 16.30 21.21 -3.33
C THR A 326 17.48 22.01 -2.77
N ALA A 327 18.15 21.50 -1.72
CA ALA A 327 19.34 22.12 -1.17
C ALA A 327 20.54 22.06 -2.13
N ALA A 328 20.71 20.94 -2.84
CA ALA A 328 21.76 20.76 -3.84
C ALA A 328 21.56 21.70 -5.05
N GLU A 329 20.32 21.84 -5.53
CA GLU A 329 19.96 22.80 -6.59
C GLU A 329 20.32 24.23 -6.20
N LYS A 330 19.94 24.65 -4.99
CA LYS A 330 20.25 25.98 -4.47
C LYS A 330 21.76 26.22 -4.38
N LEU A 331 22.53 25.26 -3.87
CA LEU A 331 23.98 25.36 -3.78
C LEU A 331 24.64 25.45 -5.17
N ASN A 332 24.13 24.71 -6.14
CA ASN A 332 24.62 24.78 -7.52
C ASN A 332 24.34 26.16 -8.14
N GLU A 333 23.16 26.73 -7.88
CA GLU A 333 22.81 28.07 -8.36
C GLU A 333 23.68 29.17 -7.72
N GLU A 334 23.98 29.04 -6.42
CA GLU A 334 24.95 29.90 -5.74
C GLU A 334 26.36 29.75 -6.32
N ARG A 335 26.84 28.51 -6.58
CA ARG A 335 28.15 28.28 -7.24
C ARG A 335 28.20 28.88 -8.64
N LEU A 336 27.12 28.79 -9.41
CA LEU A 336 27.01 29.39 -10.74
C LEU A 336 27.13 30.93 -10.65
N ALA A 337 26.45 31.55 -9.67
CA ALA A 337 26.52 32.99 -9.46
C ALA A 337 27.95 33.44 -9.10
N VAL A 338 28.63 32.72 -8.21
CA VAL A 338 30.03 33.00 -7.85
C VAL A 338 30.97 32.81 -9.05
N ALA A 339 30.79 31.75 -9.84
CA ALA A 339 31.60 31.50 -11.02
C ALA A 339 31.45 32.61 -12.08
N LYS A 340 30.22 33.09 -12.32
CA LYS A 340 29.96 34.23 -13.21
C LYS A 340 30.60 35.52 -12.68
N GLY A 341 30.54 35.77 -11.37
CA GLY A 341 31.23 36.91 -10.76
C GLY A 341 32.74 36.84 -10.95
N ALA A 342 33.35 35.67 -10.74
CA ALA A 342 34.79 35.46 -10.95
C ALA A 342 35.20 35.60 -12.42
N GLN A 343 34.38 35.12 -13.36
CA GLN A 343 34.61 35.31 -14.79
C GLN A 343 34.63 36.80 -15.17
N SER A 344 33.64 37.58 -14.72
CA SER A 344 33.60 39.02 -15.00
C SER A 344 34.83 39.76 -14.48
N VAL A 345 35.33 39.39 -13.29
CA VAL A 345 36.54 39.99 -12.71
C VAL A 345 37.79 39.59 -13.51
N ALA A 346 37.87 38.33 -13.96
CA ALA A 346 38.98 37.86 -14.79
C ALA A 346 38.99 38.55 -16.17
N GLU A 347 37.83 38.71 -16.81
CA GLU A 347 37.67 39.44 -18.08
C GLU A 347 38.08 40.92 -17.94
N GLU A 348 37.70 41.57 -16.84
CA GLU A 348 38.10 42.95 -16.55
C GLU A 348 39.61 43.06 -16.29
N ALA A 349 40.18 42.11 -15.54
CA ALA A 349 41.63 42.05 -15.29
C ALA A 349 42.43 41.82 -16.59
N LEU A 350 42.01 40.89 -17.44
CA LEU A 350 42.62 40.63 -18.75
C LEU A 350 42.58 41.87 -19.66
N SER A 351 41.43 42.55 -19.71
CA SER A 351 41.28 43.79 -20.49
C SER A 351 42.22 44.89 -19.98
N SER A 352 42.34 45.04 -18.65
CA SER A 352 43.26 46.00 -18.04
C SER A 352 44.72 45.66 -18.32
N PHE A 353 45.10 44.38 -18.24
CA PHE A 353 46.45 43.90 -18.53
C PHE A 353 46.80 44.07 -20.01
N GLN A 354 45.89 43.73 -20.92
CA GLN A 354 46.07 43.91 -22.36
C GLN A 354 46.32 45.39 -22.69
N THR A 355 45.56 46.30 -22.07
CA THR A 355 45.73 47.75 -22.22
C THR A 355 47.10 48.22 -21.72
N GLU A 356 47.55 47.70 -20.57
CA GLU A 356 48.86 48.06 -19.99
C GLU A 356 50.03 47.49 -20.81
N ALA A 357 49.94 46.23 -21.25
CA ALA A 357 50.93 45.60 -22.11
C ALA A 357 51.07 46.32 -23.46
N GLN A 358 49.94 46.74 -24.05
CA GLN A 358 49.94 47.55 -25.27
C GLN A 358 50.65 48.90 -25.06
N LYS A 359 50.38 49.60 -23.96
CA LYS A 359 51.08 50.86 -23.62
C LYS A 359 52.57 50.68 -23.41
N ALA A 360 52.98 49.63 -22.69
CA ALA A 360 54.39 49.33 -22.42
C ALA A 360 55.16 49.03 -23.71
N LEU A 361 54.57 48.25 -24.63
CA LEU A 361 55.16 47.94 -25.93
C LEU A 361 55.21 49.18 -26.84
N GLN A 362 54.21 50.06 -26.79
CA GLN A 362 54.21 51.33 -27.52
C GLN A 362 55.31 52.30 -27.01
N MET A 363 55.67 52.24 -25.72
CA MET A 363 56.81 52.98 -25.19
C MET A 363 58.16 52.46 -25.71
N ILE A 364 58.30 51.14 -25.90
CA ILE A 364 59.54 50.52 -26.35
C ILE A 364 59.72 50.70 -27.87
N CYS A 365 58.62 50.75 -28.64
CA CYS A 365 58.61 50.93 -30.10
C CYS A 365 57.77 52.14 -30.56
N PRO A 366 58.26 53.38 -30.36
CA PRO A 366 57.47 54.60 -30.62
C PRO A 366 57.16 54.86 -32.11
N ASP A 367 57.92 54.28 -33.05
CA ASP A 367 57.71 54.44 -34.50
C ASP A 367 56.58 53.57 -35.08
N ILE A 368 55.93 52.75 -34.25
CA ILE A 368 54.84 51.85 -34.64
C ILE A 368 53.52 52.34 -34.01
N SER A 369 52.71 53.09 -34.76
CA SER A 369 51.34 53.42 -34.31
C SER A 369 50.45 52.16 -34.32
N LEU A 370 49.91 51.84 -33.15
CA LEU A 370 48.92 50.78 -32.93
C LEU A 370 47.54 51.41 -32.75
N GLU A 371 46.57 51.06 -33.59
CA GLU A 371 45.15 51.36 -33.35
C GLU A 371 44.57 50.31 -32.40
N ALA A 372 44.01 50.77 -31.28
CA ALA A 372 43.83 49.99 -30.05
C ALA A 372 42.61 49.06 -30.00
N GLU A 373 41.98 48.74 -31.13
CA GLU A 373 40.69 48.01 -31.16
C GLU A 373 40.72 46.66 -31.90
N GLN A 374 41.87 46.20 -32.41
CA GLN A 374 41.96 44.88 -33.06
C GLN A 374 42.58 43.82 -32.16
N ASN A 375 41.89 42.68 -32.00
CA ASN A 375 42.35 41.48 -31.28
C ASN A 375 43.68 40.89 -31.81
N ASN A 376 44.15 41.34 -32.98
CA ASN A 376 45.37 40.87 -33.64
C ASN A 376 46.53 41.89 -33.56
N TRP A 377 46.48 42.86 -32.64
CA TRP A 377 47.48 43.92 -32.53
C TRP A 377 48.90 43.40 -32.23
N LEU A 378 49.03 42.28 -31.51
CA LEU A 378 50.32 41.67 -31.17
C LEU A 378 51.01 41.07 -32.41
N GLU A 379 50.24 40.42 -33.29
CA GLU A 379 50.72 39.83 -34.55
C GLU A 379 51.26 40.91 -35.51
N LEU A 380 50.55 42.04 -35.59
CA LEU A 380 50.93 43.20 -36.39
C LEU A 380 52.21 43.89 -35.87
N LEU A 381 52.41 43.88 -34.54
CA LEU A 381 53.63 44.42 -33.93
C LEU A 381 54.84 43.53 -34.23
N ILE A 382 54.69 42.20 -34.14
CA ILE A 382 55.74 41.24 -34.46
C ILE A 382 56.16 41.37 -35.94
N GLN A 383 55.20 41.46 -36.86
CA GLN A 383 55.50 41.65 -38.30
C GLN A 383 56.25 42.95 -38.59
N LYS A 384 55.89 44.06 -37.93
CA LYS A 384 56.58 45.34 -38.10
C LYS A 384 57.98 45.36 -37.46
N ALA A 385 58.15 44.72 -36.31
CA ALA A 385 59.47 44.59 -35.67
C ALA A 385 60.44 43.78 -36.56
N GLN A 386 59.98 42.66 -37.12
CA GLN A 386 60.77 41.80 -38.01
C GLN A 386 61.17 42.50 -39.33
N ALA A 387 60.35 43.44 -39.83
CA ALA A 387 60.69 44.23 -41.01
C ALA A 387 61.85 45.22 -40.76
N THR A 388 62.29 45.41 -39.51
CA THR A 388 63.28 46.42 -39.12
C THR A 388 64.68 45.84 -38.83
N GLU A 389 64.84 44.50 -38.74
CA GLU A 389 66.07 43.83 -38.23
C GLU A 389 67.11 43.34 -39.27
N ILE A 390 66.94 43.59 -40.58
CA ILE A 390 67.96 43.19 -41.58
C ILE A 390 68.62 44.47 -42.12
N PRO A 391 69.93 44.80 -41.93
CA PRO A 391 71.08 43.94 -41.56
C PRO A 391 72.11 44.56 -40.57
N GLN A 392 72.77 43.79 -39.68
CA GLN A 392 74.19 44.01 -39.33
C GLN A 392 74.81 42.97 -38.37
N SER A 393 76.03 42.57 -38.73
CA SER A 393 77.15 42.18 -37.85
C SER A 393 77.42 40.69 -37.61
N GLN A 394 78.35 40.22 -38.45
CA GLN A 394 79.23 39.08 -38.29
C GLN A 394 80.61 39.61 -37.82
N GLU A 395 81.33 38.83 -37.01
CA GLU A 395 82.71 39.02 -36.47
C GLU A 395 82.88 39.85 -35.18
N VAL A 396 83.43 39.22 -34.11
CA VAL A 396 84.78 39.50 -33.54
C VAL A 396 85.22 38.29 -32.67
N GLN A 397 86.53 38.11 -32.65
CA GLN A 397 87.36 36.95 -32.30
C GLN A 397 87.65 36.74 -30.80
N GLN A 398 88.10 35.51 -30.53
CA GLN A 398 88.94 34.99 -29.43
C GLN A 398 89.94 35.95 -28.78
N GLU A 399 90.08 35.82 -27.45
CA GLU A 399 91.35 35.98 -26.74
C GLU A 399 91.50 34.96 -25.59
N ASN A 400 92.77 34.62 -25.31
CA ASN A 400 93.36 33.50 -24.56
C ASN A 400 93.35 33.68 -23.03
N LEU A 401 93.22 32.62 -22.19
CA LEU A 401 93.87 32.48 -20.86
C LEU A 401 93.71 31.06 -20.21
N GLN A 402 94.85 30.49 -19.74
CA GLN A 402 95.08 29.46 -18.68
C GLN A 402 94.75 27.96 -18.91
N THR A 403 95.81 27.13 -18.97
CA THR A 403 95.77 25.67 -19.23
C THR A 403 95.57 24.76 -18.01
N THR A 404 95.71 25.27 -16.77
CA THR A 404 95.39 24.50 -15.55
C THR A 404 93.90 24.57 -15.24
N ASP A 405 93.29 25.72 -15.52
CA ASP A 405 91.85 25.92 -15.44
C ASP A 405 91.11 25.13 -16.53
N SER A 406 91.76 24.87 -17.68
CA SER A 406 91.18 24.09 -18.78
C SER A 406 90.83 22.65 -18.41
N GLU A 407 91.62 21.99 -17.54
CA GLU A 407 91.39 20.58 -17.17
C GLU A 407 90.35 20.45 -16.05
N GLU A 408 90.32 21.42 -15.12
CA GLU A 408 89.25 21.57 -14.13
C GLU A 408 87.92 21.95 -14.79
N LEU A 409 87.94 22.82 -15.81
CA LEU A 409 86.78 23.15 -16.63
C LEU A 409 86.26 21.94 -17.41
N LEU A 410 87.14 21.08 -17.94
CA LEU A 410 86.74 19.83 -18.60
C LEU A 410 86.12 18.81 -17.63
N SER A 411 86.61 18.72 -16.39
CA SER A 411 85.98 17.86 -15.37
C SER A 411 84.61 18.40 -14.95
N LYS A 412 84.49 19.71 -14.71
CA LYS A 412 83.21 20.38 -14.40
C LYS A 412 82.22 20.27 -15.56
N LEU A 413 82.68 20.31 -16.80
CA LEU A 413 81.83 20.07 -17.98
C LEU A 413 81.29 18.64 -17.99
N ARG A 414 82.14 17.63 -17.68
CA ARG A 414 81.70 16.23 -17.61
C ARG A 414 80.69 15.99 -16.48
N GLU A 415 80.91 16.58 -15.32
CA GLU A 415 79.97 16.53 -14.18
C GLU A 415 78.65 17.26 -14.53
N ALA A 416 78.71 18.39 -15.24
CA ALA A 416 77.53 19.07 -15.78
C ALA A 416 76.80 18.22 -16.84
N GLU A 417 77.52 17.49 -17.70
CA GLU A 417 76.92 16.57 -18.68
C GLU A 417 76.27 15.34 -18.02
N GLU A 418 76.87 14.79 -16.97
CA GLU A 418 76.31 13.65 -16.21
C GLU A 418 75.08 14.08 -15.39
N SER A 419 75.13 15.25 -14.74
CA SER A 419 73.96 15.83 -14.07
C SER A 419 72.86 16.21 -15.06
N GLN A 420 73.20 16.74 -16.25
CA GLN A 420 72.23 16.98 -17.32
C GLN A 420 71.55 15.69 -17.77
N LYS A 421 72.31 14.60 -17.98
CA LYS A 421 71.74 13.28 -18.33
C LYS A 421 70.82 12.74 -17.25
N THR A 422 71.19 12.91 -15.98
CA THR A 422 70.36 12.47 -14.85
C THR A 422 69.06 13.26 -14.78
N LEU A 423 69.14 14.59 -14.87
CA LEU A 423 67.97 15.46 -14.89
C LEU A 423 67.08 15.18 -16.11
N GLN A 424 67.68 14.89 -17.26
CA GLN A 424 66.93 14.48 -18.45
C GLN A 424 66.17 13.16 -18.22
N ALA A 425 66.80 12.15 -17.60
CA ALA A 425 66.14 10.88 -17.27
C ALA A 425 64.99 11.08 -16.27
N GLU A 426 65.18 11.95 -15.27
CA GLU A 426 64.11 12.33 -14.33
C GLU A 426 62.96 13.04 -15.06
N CYS A 427 63.24 13.97 -15.97
CA CYS A 427 62.22 14.60 -16.81
C CYS A 427 61.45 13.59 -17.68
N GLU A 428 62.14 12.61 -18.27
CA GLU A 428 61.51 11.52 -19.05
C GLU A 428 60.62 10.63 -18.15
N GLN A 429 61.05 10.36 -16.92
CA GLN A 429 60.26 9.64 -15.94
C GLN A 429 59.00 10.43 -15.54
N TYR A 430 59.13 11.73 -15.23
CA TYR A 430 57.97 12.58 -14.94
C TYR A 430 57.00 12.65 -16.11
N ARG A 431 57.51 12.74 -17.34
CA ARG A 431 56.67 12.72 -18.56
C ARG A 431 55.88 11.42 -18.68
N THR A 432 56.49 10.29 -18.32
CA THR A 432 55.84 8.97 -18.33
C THR A 432 54.76 8.88 -17.26
N VAL A 433 55.08 9.26 -16.00
CA VAL A 433 54.11 9.26 -14.90
C VAL A 433 52.93 10.19 -15.20
N LEU A 434 53.18 11.37 -15.78
CA LEU A 434 52.11 12.29 -16.18
C LEU A 434 51.19 11.65 -17.23
N ALA A 435 51.76 11.02 -18.26
CA ALA A 435 50.97 10.31 -19.28
C ALA A 435 50.15 9.16 -18.69
N GLU A 436 50.70 8.40 -17.74
CA GLU A 436 49.97 7.35 -17.03
C GLU A 436 48.83 7.92 -16.16
N THR A 437 49.08 9.02 -15.43
CA THR A 437 48.04 9.68 -14.63
C THR A 437 46.94 10.32 -15.47
N GLU A 438 47.29 10.88 -16.63
CA GLU A 438 46.33 11.38 -17.61
C GLU A 438 45.48 10.24 -18.18
N GLY A 439 46.10 9.08 -18.44
CA GLY A 439 45.39 7.86 -18.85
C GLY A 439 44.39 7.40 -17.79
N MET A 440 44.83 7.28 -16.53
CA MET A 440 43.93 6.91 -15.43
C MET A 440 42.79 7.91 -15.21
N LEU A 441 43.04 9.22 -15.37
CA LEU A 441 42.00 10.24 -15.28
C LEU A 441 40.98 10.11 -16.42
N LYS A 442 41.43 9.84 -17.64
CA LYS A 442 40.54 9.59 -18.79
C LYS A 442 39.67 8.35 -18.57
N ASP A 443 40.23 7.27 -18.05
CA ASP A 443 39.47 6.06 -17.73
C ASP A 443 38.46 6.31 -16.62
N LEU A 444 38.83 7.06 -15.58
CA LEU A 444 37.92 7.43 -14.50
C LEU A 444 36.79 8.34 -15.00
N GLN A 445 37.11 9.35 -15.79
CA GLN A 445 36.11 10.23 -16.41
C GLN A 445 35.10 9.43 -17.23
N LYS A 446 35.60 8.54 -18.09
CA LYS A 446 34.76 7.67 -18.92
C LYS A 446 33.87 6.76 -18.06
N SER A 447 34.43 6.17 -17.00
CA SER A 447 33.66 5.33 -16.07
C SER A 447 32.52 6.11 -15.40
N VAL A 448 32.76 7.35 -14.98
CA VAL A 448 31.74 8.20 -14.35
C VAL A 448 30.65 8.59 -15.36
N GLU A 449 31.02 8.96 -16.59
CA GLU A 449 30.06 9.27 -17.66
C GLU A 449 29.17 8.04 -17.98
N GLU A 450 29.77 6.86 -18.07
CA GLU A 450 29.04 5.61 -18.28
C GLU A 450 28.08 5.31 -17.13
N GLU A 451 28.51 5.48 -15.88
CA GLU A 451 27.65 5.32 -14.71
C GLU A 451 26.51 6.35 -14.68
N GLU A 452 26.78 7.62 -15.03
CA GLU A 452 25.76 8.66 -15.13
C GLU A 452 24.69 8.28 -16.17
N HIS A 453 25.11 7.77 -17.33
CA HIS A 453 24.19 7.27 -18.34
C HIS A 453 23.36 6.09 -17.83
N VAL A 454 23.95 5.16 -17.08
CA VAL A 454 23.24 4.04 -16.46
C VAL A 454 22.21 4.54 -15.44
N TRP A 455 22.57 5.49 -14.57
CA TRP A 455 21.65 6.04 -13.58
C TRP A 455 20.53 6.85 -14.22
N LYS A 456 20.82 7.67 -15.25
CA LYS A 456 19.79 8.36 -16.04
C LYS A 456 18.81 7.38 -16.67
N ALA A 457 19.29 6.29 -17.24
CA ALA A 457 18.43 5.25 -17.82
C ALA A 457 17.56 4.57 -16.76
N LYS A 458 18.12 4.25 -15.59
CA LYS A 458 17.36 3.68 -14.46
C LYS A 458 16.28 4.63 -13.94
N ILE A 459 16.58 5.92 -13.86
CA ILE A 459 15.60 6.94 -13.45
C ILE A 459 14.46 7.02 -14.47
N ALA A 460 14.77 7.07 -15.77
CA ALA A 460 13.75 7.10 -16.82
C ALA A 460 12.87 5.84 -16.81
N GLU A 461 13.46 4.65 -16.60
CA GLU A 461 12.71 3.39 -16.46
C GLU A 461 11.79 3.41 -15.23
N ALA A 462 12.28 3.92 -14.08
CA ALA A 462 11.46 4.05 -12.87
C ALA A 462 10.32 5.07 -13.05
N GLU A 463 10.55 6.17 -13.75
CA GLU A 463 9.52 7.16 -14.07
C GLU A 463 8.44 6.59 -15.00
N GLU A 464 8.83 5.81 -16.01
CA GLU A 464 7.90 5.12 -16.91
C GLU A 464 7.05 4.09 -16.15
N GLN A 465 7.67 3.28 -15.27
CA GLN A 465 6.96 2.33 -14.42
C GLN A 465 5.96 3.03 -13.49
N ARG A 466 6.34 4.16 -12.89
CA ARG A 466 5.45 4.97 -12.06
C ARG A 466 4.26 5.49 -12.87
N GLN A 467 4.51 5.95 -14.10
CA GLN A 467 3.45 6.45 -14.97
C GLN A 467 2.49 5.33 -15.39
N ALA A 468 3.00 4.15 -15.73
CA ALA A 468 2.19 2.98 -16.04
C ALA A 468 1.32 2.54 -14.84
N ALA A 469 1.87 2.53 -13.63
CA ALA A 469 1.12 2.23 -12.41
C ALA A 469 -0.01 3.25 -12.15
N LEU A 470 0.24 4.55 -12.39
CA LEU A 470 -0.80 5.57 -12.28
C LEU A 470 -1.93 5.36 -13.29
N ASP A 471 -1.61 4.93 -14.51
CA ASP A 471 -2.63 4.68 -15.52
C ASP A 471 -3.44 3.40 -15.21
N GLN A 472 -2.81 2.37 -14.63
CA GLN A 472 -3.53 1.20 -14.10
C GLN A 472 -4.50 1.56 -12.97
N VAL A 473 -4.06 2.41 -12.01
CA VAL A 473 -4.93 2.87 -10.93
C VAL A 473 -6.18 3.57 -11.48
N LYS A 474 -6.03 4.44 -12.48
CA LYS A 474 -7.20 5.10 -13.11
C LYS A 474 -8.17 4.10 -13.76
N VAL A 475 -7.65 3.05 -14.38
CA VAL A 475 -8.50 2.00 -14.97
C VAL A 475 -9.25 1.22 -13.88
N LEU A 476 -8.57 0.87 -12.79
CA LEU A 476 -9.20 0.19 -11.65
C LEU A 476 -10.24 1.07 -10.95
N GLU A 477 -9.96 2.38 -10.80
CA GLU A 477 -10.92 3.35 -10.29
C GLU A 477 -12.16 3.41 -11.16
N GLN A 478 -12.02 3.45 -12.49
CA GLN A 478 -13.15 3.43 -13.42
C GLN A 478 -13.94 2.12 -13.31
N ALA A 479 -13.27 0.96 -13.27
CA ALA A 479 -13.93 -0.34 -13.15
C ALA A 479 -14.67 -0.49 -11.81
N ALA A 480 -14.14 0.07 -10.72
CA ALA A 480 -14.80 0.09 -9.43
C ALA A 480 -16.07 0.94 -9.44
N GLU A 481 -16.06 2.09 -10.12
CA GLU A 481 -17.26 2.92 -10.29
C GLU A 481 -18.29 2.20 -11.17
N ASP A 482 -17.88 1.51 -12.24
CA ASP A 482 -18.79 0.71 -13.08
C ASP A 482 -19.44 -0.43 -12.26
N MET A 483 -18.66 -1.17 -11.46
CA MET A 483 -19.20 -2.21 -10.58
C MET A 483 -20.17 -1.65 -9.52
N LYS A 484 -19.91 -0.45 -9.02
CA LYS A 484 -20.81 0.22 -8.08
C LYS A 484 -22.15 0.55 -8.74
N MET A 485 -22.14 1.05 -9.97
CA MET A 485 -23.36 1.29 -10.75
C MET A 485 -24.13 -0.02 -11.02
N ASP A 486 -23.43 -1.11 -11.34
CA ASP A 486 -24.05 -2.43 -11.52
C ASP A 486 -24.64 -2.97 -10.22
N ASN A 487 -23.97 -2.75 -9.08
CA ASN A 487 -24.50 -3.15 -7.78
C ASN A 487 -25.77 -2.37 -7.42
N GLU A 488 -25.80 -1.05 -7.67
CA GLU A 488 -27.01 -0.24 -7.51
C GLU A 488 -28.17 -0.77 -8.39
N SER A 489 -27.88 -1.18 -9.63
CA SER A 489 -28.88 -1.79 -10.51
C SER A 489 -29.37 -3.15 -9.99
N THR A 490 -28.46 -3.94 -9.42
CA THR A 490 -28.77 -5.25 -8.84
C THR A 490 -29.64 -5.11 -7.59
N ASP A 491 -29.37 -4.11 -6.76
CA ASP A 491 -30.18 -3.84 -5.57
C ASP A 491 -31.59 -3.37 -5.92
N GLN A 492 -31.75 -2.57 -6.98
CA GLN A 492 -33.08 -2.24 -7.53
C GLN A 492 -33.84 -3.49 -8.00
N LEU A 493 -33.14 -4.44 -8.64
CA LEU A 493 -33.75 -5.70 -9.07
C LEU A 493 -34.15 -6.57 -7.87
N LYS A 494 -33.31 -6.67 -6.83
CA LYS A 494 -33.65 -7.37 -5.58
C LYS A 494 -34.90 -6.78 -4.92
N GLU A 495 -35.03 -5.46 -4.90
CA GLU A 495 -36.23 -4.79 -4.38
C GLU A 495 -37.49 -5.20 -5.16
N GLN A 496 -37.41 -5.26 -6.49
CA GLN A 496 -38.51 -5.74 -7.32
C GLN A 496 -38.84 -7.21 -7.09
N VAL A 497 -37.84 -8.07 -6.94
CA VAL A 497 -38.03 -9.50 -6.65
C VAL A 497 -38.71 -9.69 -5.29
N MET A 498 -38.24 -9.01 -4.25
CA MET A 498 -38.86 -9.05 -2.92
C MET A 498 -40.32 -8.59 -2.94
N LEU A 499 -40.66 -7.57 -3.73
CA LEU A 499 -42.05 -7.13 -3.91
C LEU A 499 -42.90 -8.23 -4.57
N LEU A 500 -42.38 -8.89 -5.61
CA LEU A 500 -43.08 -9.98 -6.29
C LEU A 500 -43.25 -11.21 -5.37
N GLU A 501 -42.24 -11.54 -4.57
CA GLU A 501 -42.31 -12.62 -3.58
C GLU A 501 -43.39 -12.33 -2.54
N ALA A 502 -43.42 -11.13 -1.98
CA ALA A 502 -44.47 -10.72 -1.03
C ALA A 502 -45.88 -10.76 -1.67
N GLN A 503 -46.00 -10.42 -2.95
CA GLN A 503 -47.27 -10.54 -3.68
C GLN A 503 -47.68 -12.00 -3.86
N LEU A 504 -46.74 -12.89 -4.21
CA LEU A 504 -47.01 -14.33 -4.36
C LEU A 504 -47.39 -14.97 -3.02
N GLU A 505 -46.71 -14.63 -1.94
CA GLU A 505 -47.02 -15.12 -0.59
C GLU A 505 -48.43 -14.69 -0.15
N LYS A 506 -48.80 -13.44 -0.42
CA LYS A 506 -50.17 -12.96 -0.19
C LYS A 506 -51.21 -13.73 -1.01
N GLN A 507 -50.91 -14.10 -2.26
CA GLN A 507 -51.81 -14.92 -3.08
C GLN A 507 -51.92 -16.34 -2.52
N LEU A 508 -50.81 -16.94 -2.07
CA LEU A 508 -50.81 -18.26 -1.44
C LEU A 508 -51.63 -18.27 -0.15
N GLU A 509 -51.50 -17.24 0.69
CA GLU A 509 -52.30 -17.08 1.90
C GLU A 509 -53.80 -16.89 1.60
N SER A 510 -54.12 -16.16 0.52
CA SER A 510 -55.51 -16.04 0.07
C SER A 510 -56.08 -17.37 -0.41
N ILE A 511 -55.27 -18.19 -1.09
CA ILE A 511 -55.68 -19.51 -1.59
C ILE A 511 -55.86 -20.48 -0.41
N SER A 512 -54.93 -20.49 0.55
CA SER A 512 -55.02 -21.34 1.74
C SER A 512 -56.27 -21.00 2.57
N CYS A 513 -56.55 -19.72 2.76
CA CYS A 513 -57.76 -19.26 3.45
C CYS A 513 -59.04 -19.73 2.71
N SER A 514 -59.08 -19.59 1.39
CA SER A 514 -60.20 -20.10 0.59
C SER A 514 -60.35 -21.63 0.66
N GLN A 515 -59.25 -22.37 0.76
CA GLN A 515 -59.27 -23.83 0.91
C GLN A 515 -59.86 -24.23 2.26
N THR A 516 -59.45 -23.60 3.35
CA THR A 516 -60.00 -23.83 4.69
C THR A 516 -61.51 -23.58 4.71
N TYR A 517 -61.97 -22.48 4.12
CA TYR A 517 -63.41 -22.21 3.99
C TYR A 517 -64.14 -23.29 3.18
N ALA A 518 -63.55 -23.78 2.08
CA ALA A 518 -64.14 -24.85 1.29
C ALA A 518 -64.27 -26.16 2.10
N GLU A 519 -63.26 -26.48 2.92
CA GLU A 519 -63.26 -27.64 3.81
C GLU A 519 -64.33 -27.51 4.92
N GLU A 520 -64.43 -26.35 5.57
CA GLU A 520 -65.47 -26.08 6.58
C GLU A 520 -66.89 -26.19 5.99
N VAL A 521 -67.11 -25.64 4.80
CA VAL A 521 -68.40 -25.75 4.09
C VAL A 521 -68.71 -27.20 3.76
N ALA A 522 -67.71 -28.00 3.37
CA ALA A 522 -67.89 -29.43 3.12
C ALA A 522 -68.27 -30.19 4.41
N GLN A 523 -67.63 -29.87 5.54
CA GLN A 523 -67.96 -30.46 6.84
C GLN A 523 -69.38 -30.10 7.28
N LEU A 524 -69.80 -28.84 7.15
CA LEU A 524 -71.15 -28.40 7.49
C LEU A 524 -72.21 -29.09 6.63
N LYS A 525 -71.96 -29.26 5.31
CA LYS A 525 -72.84 -30.05 4.43
C LYS A 525 -72.95 -31.50 4.90
N ALA A 526 -71.84 -32.13 5.30
CA ALA A 526 -71.86 -33.48 5.82
C ALA A 526 -72.70 -33.58 7.11
N PHE A 527 -72.54 -32.65 8.04
CA PHE A 527 -73.38 -32.58 9.25
C PHE A 527 -74.86 -32.39 8.92
N LEU A 528 -75.19 -31.49 7.98
CA LEU A 528 -76.55 -31.25 7.54
C LEU A 528 -77.20 -32.50 6.93
N THR A 529 -76.48 -33.22 6.06
CA THR A 529 -77.00 -34.47 5.49
C THR A 529 -77.22 -35.54 6.57
N LYS A 530 -76.33 -35.60 7.58
CA LYS A 530 -76.47 -36.50 8.71
C LYS A 530 -77.71 -36.16 9.55
N THR A 531 -77.90 -34.90 9.92
CA THR A 531 -79.09 -34.48 10.70
C THR A 531 -80.38 -34.65 9.91
N GLN A 532 -80.35 -34.39 8.60
CA GLN A 532 -81.50 -34.63 7.72
C GLN A 532 -81.88 -36.11 7.68
N SER A 533 -80.91 -37.02 7.55
CA SER A 533 -81.19 -38.47 7.63
C SER A 533 -81.75 -38.90 8.99
N GLN A 534 -81.24 -38.32 10.09
CA GLN A 534 -81.76 -38.59 11.43
C GLN A 534 -83.20 -38.08 11.60
N LEU A 535 -83.51 -36.91 11.05
CA LEU A 535 -84.85 -36.34 11.05
C LEU A 535 -85.82 -37.23 10.25
N GLU A 536 -85.42 -37.70 9.07
CA GLU A 536 -86.23 -38.65 8.26
C GLU A 536 -86.51 -39.95 9.03
N THR A 537 -85.49 -40.51 9.72
CA THR A 537 -85.71 -41.70 10.56
C THR A 537 -86.66 -41.42 11.72
N ALA A 538 -86.52 -40.28 12.41
CA ALA A 538 -87.41 -39.90 13.50
C ALA A 538 -88.84 -39.63 13.01
N GLN A 539 -89.01 -39.07 11.80
CA GLN A 539 -90.32 -38.88 11.17
C GLN A 539 -90.99 -40.22 10.83
N LEU A 540 -90.24 -41.17 10.26
CA LEU A 540 -90.75 -42.52 9.99
C LEU A 540 -91.14 -43.24 11.28
N GLU A 541 -90.34 -43.11 12.34
CA GLU A 541 -90.66 -43.66 13.66
C GLU A 541 -91.91 -43.01 14.27
N ALA A 542 -92.03 -41.69 14.20
CA ALA A 542 -93.21 -40.97 14.68
C ALA A 542 -94.48 -41.34 13.90
N GLN A 543 -94.38 -41.53 12.58
CA GLN A 543 -95.48 -42.04 11.75
C GLN A 543 -95.88 -43.45 12.17
N LYS A 544 -94.90 -44.35 12.34
CA LYS A 544 -95.14 -45.70 12.84
C LYS A 544 -95.83 -45.68 14.20
N GLN A 545 -95.38 -44.84 15.14
CA GLN A 545 -96.02 -44.67 16.45
C GLN A 545 -97.44 -44.11 16.32
N ALA A 546 -97.69 -43.18 15.39
CA ALA A 546 -99.03 -42.63 15.14
C ALA A 546 -99.99 -43.70 14.57
N GLU A 547 -99.52 -44.56 13.66
CA GLU A 547 -100.27 -45.71 13.16
C GLU A 547 -100.57 -46.71 14.29
N GLU A 548 -99.58 -47.06 15.11
CA GLU A 548 -99.76 -47.91 16.29
C GLU A 548 -100.79 -47.30 17.27
N LEU A 549 -100.71 -45.99 17.54
CA LEU A 549 -101.68 -45.27 18.37
C LEU A 549 -103.08 -45.27 17.74
N SER A 550 -103.21 -45.18 16.42
CA SER A 550 -104.49 -45.28 15.71
C SER A 550 -105.11 -46.66 15.90
N VAL A 551 -104.31 -47.73 15.80
CA VAL A 551 -104.78 -49.10 16.07
C VAL A 551 -105.22 -49.25 17.53
N VAL A 552 -104.46 -48.73 18.48
CA VAL A 552 -104.85 -48.75 19.91
C VAL A 552 -106.15 -47.98 20.15
N ARG A 553 -106.32 -46.80 19.52
CA ARG A 553 -107.58 -46.04 19.60
C ARG A 553 -108.76 -46.80 19.00
N GLN A 554 -108.56 -47.47 17.87
CA GLN A 554 -109.57 -48.33 17.26
C GLN A 554 -109.96 -49.47 18.21
N GLN A 555 -108.99 -50.18 18.76
CA GLN A 555 -109.25 -51.25 19.75
C GLN A 555 -109.96 -50.73 21.00
N LEU A 556 -109.58 -49.55 21.51
CA LEU A 556 -110.29 -48.88 22.60
C LEU A 556 -111.72 -48.51 22.22
N SER A 557 -111.96 -48.05 20.98
CA SER A 557 -113.31 -47.74 20.50
C SER A 557 -114.18 -48.99 20.33
N GLU A 558 -113.64 -50.09 19.82
CA GLU A 558 -114.32 -51.39 19.71
C GLU A 558 -114.64 -51.96 21.11
N SER A 559 -113.71 -51.83 22.06
CA SER A 559 -113.92 -52.14 23.47
C SER A 559 -114.99 -51.23 24.11
N THR A 560 -115.00 -49.94 23.75
CA THR A 560 -116.00 -48.97 24.23
C THR A 560 -117.39 -49.24 23.64
N GLU A 561 -117.51 -49.64 22.37
CA GLU A 561 -118.76 -50.09 21.75
C GLU A 561 -119.27 -51.42 22.34
N HIS A 562 -118.35 -52.33 22.71
CA HIS A 562 -118.68 -53.54 23.48
C HIS A 562 -119.19 -53.23 24.88
N VAL A 563 -118.67 -52.18 25.53
CA VAL A 563 -119.18 -51.67 26.81
C VAL A 563 -120.49 -50.89 26.63
N GLN A 564 -120.70 -50.19 25.52
CA GLN A 564 -121.94 -49.43 25.23
C GLN A 564 -123.12 -50.28 24.73
N SER A 565 -122.89 -51.53 24.31
CA SER A 565 -123.94 -52.49 23.93
C SER A 565 -124.61 -53.17 25.15
N GLN A 566 -124.19 -52.82 26.36
CA GLN A 566 -124.82 -53.20 27.63
C GLN A 566 -125.08 -51.91 28.43
N GLU A 567 -126.30 -51.78 28.96
CA GLU A 567 -126.91 -50.61 29.61
C GLU A 567 -126.00 -49.49 30.16
N ALA A 568 -126.42 -48.26 29.83
CA ALA A 568 -126.29 -46.99 30.55
C ALA A 568 -125.49 -46.96 31.87
N SER A 569 -124.44 -46.12 31.95
CA SER A 569 -124.25 -45.04 32.95
C SER A 569 -122.81 -44.49 32.96
N GLU A 570 -122.69 -43.20 33.33
CA GLU A 570 -121.54 -42.43 33.83
C GLU A 570 -120.62 -41.66 32.84
N PRO A 571 -120.76 -40.31 32.77
CA PRO A 571 -119.85 -39.40 32.07
C PRO A 571 -118.96 -38.62 33.07
N THR A 572 -118.06 -39.29 33.79
CA THR A 572 -117.22 -38.60 34.81
C THR A 572 -115.71 -38.79 34.62
N GLN A 573 -115.25 -39.84 33.92
CA GLN A 573 -113.81 -40.11 33.72
C GLN A 573 -113.24 -39.48 32.43
N VAL A 574 -114.08 -39.31 31.39
CA VAL A 574 -113.67 -38.67 30.12
C VAL A 574 -113.42 -37.17 30.31
N GLN A 575 -114.14 -36.54 31.24
CA GLN A 575 -113.97 -35.12 31.55
C GLN A 575 -112.63 -34.82 32.24
N THR A 576 -112.17 -35.70 33.15
CA THR A 576 -110.86 -35.56 33.81
C THR A 576 -109.70 -35.82 32.85
N GLN A 577 -109.85 -36.73 31.88
CA GLN A 577 -108.83 -36.95 30.84
C GLN A 577 -108.77 -35.81 29.82
N LEU A 578 -109.91 -35.21 29.46
CA LEU A 578 -109.95 -33.98 28.66
C LEU A 578 -109.30 -32.83 29.41
N GLU A 579 -109.59 -32.65 30.69
CA GLU A 579 -108.96 -31.61 31.51
C GLU A 579 -107.45 -31.83 31.68
N GLN A 580 -106.99 -33.08 31.84
CA GLN A 580 -105.55 -33.41 31.82
C GLN A 580 -104.88 -33.18 30.46
N THR A 581 -105.56 -33.46 29.34
CA THR A 581 -105.00 -33.22 28.00
C THR A 581 -105.03 -31.75 27.62
N THR A 582 -106.05 -31.00 28.05
CA THR A 582 -106.09 -29.54 27.95
C THR A 582 -104.96 -28.91 28.75
N ASN A 583 -104.74 -29.33 29.99
CA ASN A 583 -103.62 -28.82 30.81
C ASN A 583 -102.26 -29.15 30.20
N LYS A 584 -102.08 -30.35 29.62
CA LYS A 584 -100.83 -30.72 28.91
C LYS A 584 -100.60 -29.88 27.65
N MET A 585 -101.65 -29.65 26.84
CA MET A 585 -101.54 -28.74 25.69
C MET A 585 -101.24 -27.32 26.13
N GLN A 586 -101.79 -26.86 27.26
CA GLN A 586 -101.52 -25.53 27.80
C GLN A 586 -100.07 -25.40 28.25
N THR A 587 -99.50 -26.43 28.90
CA THR A 587 -98.07 -26.45 29.22
C THR A 587 -97.16 -26.54 28.00
N GLU A 588 -97.58 -27.25 26.94
CA GLU A 588 -96.83 -27.29 25.67
C GLU A 588 -96.89 -25.95 24.94
N GLU A 589 -98.04 -25.29 24.95
CA GLU A 589 -98.24 -23.95 24.39
C GLU A 589 -97.38 -22.90 25.12
N GLU A 590 -97.31 -22.97 26.45
CA GLU A 590 -96.41 -22.15 27.27
C GLU A 590 -94.93 -22.40 26.93
N MET A 591 -94.53 -23.67 26.75
CA MET A 591 -93.17 -24.00 26.31
C MET A 591 -92.87 -23.50 24.89
N ARG A 592 -93.84 -23.57 23.97
CA ARG A 592 -93.69 -23.03 22.61
C ARG A 592 -93.57 -21.51 22.62
N GLN A 593 -94.32 -20.81 23.48
CA GLN A 593 -94.18 -19.37 23.66
C GLN A 593 -92.80 -19.02 24.24
N GLN A 594 -92.28 -19.79 25.19
CA GLN A 594 -90.93 -19.60 25.72
C GLN A 594 -89.85 -19.82 24.63
N LEU A 595 -89.97 -20.89 23.83
CA LEU A 595 -89.06 -21.16 22.72
C LEU A 595 -89.10 -20.05 21.65
N ALA A 596 -90.27 -19.45 21.39
CA ALA A 596 -90.39 -18.33 20.47
C ALA A 596 -89.68 -17.08 21.01
N VAL A 597 -89.80 -16.80 22.31
CA VAL A 597 -89.09 -15.70 22.98
C VAL A 597 -87.58 -15.93 22.95
N ASP A 598 -87.11 -17.15 23.25
CA ASP A 598 -85.69 -17.50 23.23
C ASP A 598 -85.11 -17.40 21.80
N PHE A 599 -85.90 -17.80 20.78
CA PHE A 599 -85.53 -17.65 19.37
C PHE A 599 -85.40 -16.17 18.97
N ASP A 600 -86.37 -15.31 19.33
CA ASP A 600 -86.29 -13.87 19.08
C ASP A 600 -85.09 -13.23 19.80
N GLN A 601 -84.75 -13.71 20.99
CA GLN A 601 -83.62 -13.22 21.76
C GLN A 601 -82.28 -13.65 21.14
N ALA A 602 -82.19 -14.89 20.65
CA ALA A 602 -81.06 -15.37 19.87
C ALA A 602 -80.90 -14.59 18.56
N GLN A 603 -82.00 -14.32 17.85
CA GLN A 603 -82.00 -13.54 16.62
C GLN A 603 -81.54 -12.09 16.85
N LYS A 604 -81.95 -11.46 17.96
CA LYS A 604 -81.42 -10.15 18.37
C LYS A 604 -79.92 -10.21 18.65
N CYS A 605 -79.44 -11.22 19.37
CA CYS A 605 -78.01 -11.39 19.66
C CYS A 605 -77.18 -11.55 18.38
N VAL A 606 -77.66 -12.33 17.41
CA VAL A 606 -77.03 -12.47 16.08
C VAL A 606 -77.02 -11.13 15.34
N THR A 607 -78.10 -10.36 15.40
CA THR A 607 -78.18 -9.04 14.77
C THR A 607 -77.21 -8.04 15.41
N ASP A 608 -77.07 -8.07 16.74
CA ASP A 608 -76.10 -7.23 17.47
C ASP A 608 -74.66 -7.62 17.14
N LEU A 609 -74.34 -8.92 17.08
CA LEU A 609 -73.02 -9.41 16.66
C LEU A 609 -72.72 -9.06 15.20
N GLN A 610 -73.71 -9.16 14.31
CA GLN A 610 -73.59 -8.72 12.92
C GLN A 610 -73.30 -7.22 12.84
N THR A 611 -74.01 -6.42 13.65
CA THR A 611 -73.80 -4.96 13.73
C THR A 611 -72.40 -4.64 14.28
N GLN A 612 -71.92 -5.38 15.28
CA GLN A 612 -70.54 -5.22 15.80
C GLN A 612 -69.49 -5.64 14.77
N MET A 613 -69.72 -6.71 14.03
CA MET A 613 -68.87 -7.14 12.91
C MET A 613 -68.81 -6.08 11.81
N ASP A 614 -69.94 -5.46 11.48
CA ASP A 614 -70.01 -4.40 10.47
C ASP A 614 -69.38 -3.09 10.99
N GLN A 615 -69.49 -2.78 12.29
CA GLN A 615 -68.76 -1.68 12.93
C GLN A 615 -67.24 -1.92 12.94
N MET A 616 -66.79 -3.15 13.21
CA MET A 616 -65.37 -3.54 13.14
C MET A 616 -64.84 -3.47 11.69
N LYS A 617 -65.65 -3.87 10.70
CA LYS A 617 -65.31 -3.73 9.27
C LYS A 617 -65.27 -2.27 8.82
N ALA A 618 -66.19 -1.43 9.29
CA ALA A 618 -66.19 0.01 9.02
C ALA A 618 -65.07 0.77 9.77
N ALA A 619 -64.66 0.30 10.95
CA ALA A 619 -63.50 0.78 11.68
C ALA A 619 -62.17 0.27 11.10
N GLY A 620 -62.21 -0.65 10.13
CA GLY A 620 -61.05 -1.13 9.37
C GLY A 620 -60.34 -0.04 8.56
N ASP A 621 -60.98 1.13 8.39
CA ASP A 621 -60.39 2.34 7.79
C ASP A 621 -60.32 3.52 8.79
N CYS A 622 -60.17 3.25 10.10
CA CYS A 622 -59.93 4.29 11.09
C CYS A 622 -58.45 4.74 11.05
N SER A 623 -58.18 5.68 10.13
CA SER A 623 -57.08 6.64 10.07
C SER A 623 -55.72 6.17 10.60
N THR A 624 -54.83 5.84 9.66
CA THR A 624 -53.38 5.66 9.79
C THR A 624 -52.67 6.63 10.74
N GLY A 625 -53.27 7.79 11.07
CA GLY A 625 -52.80 8.73 12.08
C GLY A 625 -52.80 8.21 13.53
N GLU A 626 -53.84 7.49 13.98
CA GLU A 626 -53.91 7.01 15.38
C GLU A 626 -52.93 5.86 15.65
N LEU A 627 -52.74 4.97 14.66
CA LEU A 627 -51.73 3.93 14.71
C LEU A 627 -50.31 4.50 14.67
N LYS A 628 -50.08 5.55 13.87
CA LYS A 628 -48.79 6.27 13.85
C LYS A 628 -48.51 6.96 15.18
N GLU A 629 -49.51 7.58 15.80
CA GLU A 629 -49.37 8.22 17.12
C GLU A 629 -49.12 7.18 18.23
N ARG A 630 -49.79 6.02 18.19
CA ARG A 630 -49.49 4.91 19.11
C ARG A 630 -48.09 4.36 18.92
N LEU A 631 -47.64 4.20 17.68
CA LEU A 631 -46.28 3.74 17.37
C LEU A 631 -45.22 4.75 17.82
N GLU A 632 -45.45 6.05 17.67
CA GLU A 632 -44.53 7.09 18.18
C GLU A 632 -44.48 7.12 19.71
N LYS A 633 -45.62 6.96 20.38
CA LYS A 633 -45.70 6.83 21.84
C LYS A 633 -44.97 5.58 22.34
N GLU A 634 -45.11 4.47 21.63
CA GLU A 634 -44.42 3.21 21.95
C GLU A 634 -42.91 3.33 21.73
N LYS A 635 -42.46 3.87 20.59
CA LYS A 635 -41.03 4.17 20.33
C LYS A 635 -40.42 5.07 21.40
N LYS A 636 -41.18 6.06 21.87
CA LYS A 636 -40.74 6.94 22.96
C LYS A 636 -40.63 6.18 24.29
N LEU A 637 -41.62 5.36 24.64
CA LEU A 637 -41.57 4.52 25.84
C LEU A 637 -40.40 3.53 25.80
N THR A 638 -40.12 2.90 24.66
CA THR A 638 -38.97 2.00 24.49
C THR A 638 -37.64 2.74 24.71
N LYS A 639 -37.52 3.96 24.18
CA LYS A 639 -36.33 4.80 24.40
C LYS A 639 -36.16 5.19 25.86
N ASP A 640 -37.25 5.61 26.52
CA ASP A 640 -37.24 6.00 27.93
C ASP A 640 -36.92 4.80 28.83
N PHE A 641 -37.42 3.60 28.49
CA PHE A 641 -37.09 2.36 29.17
C PHE A 641 -35.62 1.97 29.00
N GLY A 642 -35.05 2.12 27.79
CA GLY A 642 -33.62 1.90 27.55
C GLY A 642 -32.72 2.86 28.35
N GLN A 643 -33.13 4.11 28.51
CA GLN A 643 -32.43 5.08 29.38
C GLN A 643 -32.55 4.72 30.87
N ALA A 644 -33.71 4.23 31.30
CA ALA A 644 -33.89 3.76 32.68
C ALA A 644 -33.05 2.51 32.97
N ALA A 645 -32.99 1.57 32.02
CA ALA A 645 -32.19 0.35 32.12
C ALA A 645 -30.69 0.64 32.21
N THR A 646 -30.17 1.54 31.36
CA THR A 646 -28.76 1.96 31.41
C THR A 646 -28.42 2.68 32.72
N LYS A 647 -29.33 3.51 33.24
CA LYS A 647 -29.15 4.15 34.55
C LYS A 647 -29.15 3.15 35.70
N LEU A 648 -30.02 2.14 35.65
CA LEU A 648 -30.02 1.04 36.62
C LEU A 648 -28.72 0.22 36.56
N GLN A 649 -28.23 -0.08 35.36
CA GLN A 649 -26.98 -0.80 35.16
C GLN A 649 -25.77 -0.03 35.71
N GLN A 650 -25.73 1.30 35.51
CA GLN A 650 -24.71 2.16 36.10
C GLN A 650 -24.76 2.19 37.63
N MET A 651 -25.96 2.32 38.21
CA MET A 651 -26.10 2.27 39.67
C MET A 651 -25.70 0.91 40.23
N LEU A 652 -26.07 -0.19 39.55
CA LEU A 652 -25.71 -1.54 39.96
C LEU A 652 -24.18 -1.73 39.94
N LYS A 653 -23.50 -1.26 38.90
CA LYS A 653 -22.04 -1.26 38.83
C LYS A 653 -21.41 -0.44 39.95
N ALA A 654 -21.93 0.76 40.22
CA ALA A 654 -21.46 1.59 41.33
C ALA A 654 -21.65 0.91 42.69
N THR A 655 -22.79 0.23 42.91
CA THR A 655 -23.03 -0.53 44.15
C THR A 655 -22.13 -1.76 44.27
N GLN A 656 -21.82 -2.45 43.17
CA GLN A 656 -20.87 -3.56 43.16
C GLN A 656 -19.45 -3.09 43.48
N GLU A 657 -19.01 -1.97 42.90
CA GLU A 657 -17.71 -1.36 43.23
C GLU A 657 -17.63 -0.92 44.70
N GLN A 658 -18.73 -0.38 45.23
CA GLN A 658 -18.80 0.00 46.64
C GLN A 658 -18.77 -1.23 47.56
N LEU A 659 -19.48 -2.30 47.20
CA LEU A 659 -19.45 -3.57 47.92
C LEU A 659 -18.05 -4.20 47.91
N ALA A 660 -17.34 -4.16 46.77
CA ALA A 660 -15.96 -4.65 46.69
C ALA A 660 -15.02 -3.86 47.62
N LYS A 661 -15.15 -2.52 47.62
CA LYS A 661 -14.39 -1.67 48.56
C LYS A 661 -14.71 -2.01 50.01
N GLU A 662 -15.98 -2.20 50.36
CA GLU A 662 -16.37 -2.62 51.71
C GLU A 662 -15.78 -3.99 52.06
N GLN A 663 -15.82 -4.97 51.16
CA GLN A 663 -15.20 -6.28 51.37
C GLN A 663 -13.69 -6.18 51.62
N ASP A 664 -12.98 -5.32 50.89
CA ASP A 664 -11.55 -5.10 51.09
C ASP A 664 -11.25 -4.37 52.41
N THR A 665 -12.09 -3.41 52.82
CA THR A 665 -11.98 -2.78 54.14
C THR A 665 -12.23 -3.79 55.26
N VAL A 666 -13.23 -4.67 55.11
CA VAL A 666 -13.53 -5.74 56.07
C VAL A 666 -12.38 -6.73 56.17
N LYS A 667 -11.80 -7.16 55.04
CA LYS A 667 -10.58 -8.01 55.04
C LYS A 667 -9.43 -7.34 55.76
N THR A 668 -9.19 -6.05 55.50
CA THR A 668 -8.14 -5.27 56.16
C THR A 668 -8.36 -5.21 57.68
N LEU A 669 -9.59 -4.95 58.12
CA LEU A 669 -9.96 -4.93 59.53
C LEU A 669 -9.85 -6.32 60.19
N GLN A 670 -10.22 -7.40 59.48
CA GLN A 670 -10.03 -8.77 59.95
C GLN A 670 -8.54 -9.11 60.12
N SER A 671 -7.68 -8.73 59.17
CA SER A 671 -6.23 -8.89 59.30
C SER A 671 -5.65 -8.12 60.48
N GLN A 672 -6.16 -6.91 60.76
CA GLN A 672 -5.75 -6.12 61.93
C GLN A 672 -6.24 -6.70 63.26
N LEU A 673 -7.41 -7.37 63.29
CA LEU A 673 -7.90 -8.09 64.48
C LEU A 673 -7.09 -9.36 64.75
N VAL A 674 -6.80 -10.15 63.71
CA VAL A 674 -6.00 -11.39 63.82
C VAL A 674 -4.56 -11.09 64.23
N GLY A 675 -4.00 -9.94 63.83
CA GLY A 675 -2.68 -9.49 64.26
C GLY A 675 -2.57 -9.03 65.73
N LYS A 676 -3.67 -9.00 66.49
CA LYS A 676 -3.69 -8.52 67.89
C LYS A 676 -3.84 -9.61 68.96
N GLU A 677 -4.05 -10.87 68.57
CA GLU A 677 -4.07 -12.00 69.51
C GLU A 677 -2.72 -12.74 69.47
N GLU A 678 -1.79 -12.28 70.32
CA GLU A 678 -0.63 -13.07 70.73
C GLU A 678 -1.08 -14.36 71.44
N PRO A 679 -0.42 -15.51 71.19
CA PRO A 679 -0.90 -16.80 71.65
C PRO A 679 -0.54 -17.02 73.13
N LYS A 680 -1.54 -17.00 74.02
CA LYS A 680 -1.37 -17.59 75.36
C LYS A 680 -1.87 -19.03 75.36
N GLN A 681 -0.90 -19.91 75.61
CA GLN A 681 -0.99 -21.36 75.84
C GLN A 681 -2.20 -21.80 76.69
N PRO A 682 -2.67 -23.05 76.46
CA PRO A 682 -3.86 -23.58 77.10
C PRO A 682 -3.56 -23.98 78.55
N LYS A 683 -4.43 -23.59 79.47
CA LYS A 683 -4.52 -24.22 80.78
C LYS A 683 -5.91 -24.82 80.96
N GLU A 684 -5.89 -26.12 81.10
CA GLU A 684 -6.93 -27.00 81.62
C GLU A 684 -7.64 -26.42 82.84
N GLY A 685 -8.95 -26.66 82.94
CA GLY A 685 -9.73 -26.39 84.16
C GLY A 685 -11.25 -26.49 83.99
N THR A 686 -11.81 -27.69 84.22
CA THR A 686 -12.80 -28.04 85.28
C THR A 686 -13.83 -26.95 85.68
N SER A 687 -15.14 -27.14 85.88
CA SER A 687 -16.04 -28.28 86.12
C SER A 687 -17.50 -27.78 86.15
N VAL A 688 -18.43 -28.73 86.33
CA VAL A 688 -19.71 -28.62 87.10
C VAL A 688 -19.69 -27.57 88.21
#